data_AF-A0A0K1E9G3-F1
#
_entry.id   AF-A0A0K1E9G3-F1
#
_cell.length_a   1.000
_cell.length_b   1.000
_cell.length_c   1.000
_cell.angle_alpha   90.00
_cell.angle_beta   90.00
_cell.angle_gamma   90.00
#
_symmetry.space_group_name_H-M   'P 1'
#
loop_
_entity.id
_entity.type
_entity.pdbx_description
1 polymer ?
#
loop_
_entity_poly.entity_id
_entity_poly.type
_entity_poly.pdbx_seq_one_letter_code
_entity_poly.pdbx_strand_id
1 'polypeptide(L)'
;MRQRRAITGLIGVALLGVSQGTALADPTLRAQVSQRGDFVLIGNTLAHDCANPANTLVSVGGQPVDIVGACGTNTTDSAPDVYWRADLPAAGQATANTSITPLQARSTAVLTLPAGAEVTHAYLYWGASQNTPDLNVVLEPNGGAPENITGMLSGTANAGILHYQAYADITTIVQTQGSGRYRVSDVDAIPLANINQTFAYAGWWMAVFYKLEGQPMRNLALFDGLDFVFDAPQQLTLSGFVVPNAGIQAKLGVVGYDGDSTTGDALLWDGTPLSDALNPPNNFFNSTRSYLGTAVSTTGDLPQLTGTAQSMSGIDLDVVEVPSMLLTPGQTEAEVTADLEGVDSYLLGGLITSVTTLLPDLSTSTKSVDDLNGGGVAPGDVLEYIIVVTNTGDDVAHNVTLTDVLPAGLTYQAGSLEISDGPNMGGKTDQAGDDQAEYANGTITFRLGNGGNATSGGTLAINAETTVRFRVTVDSNASGTIANQAIVSATGPGGGTPQDYPTDGNGNGPGAPPTGVLIDSDGDGLGDDEELAIGTDPFDADSDDDGVPDGMEIDPGLDTDGDGLINALDPDSDNDGLYDGTEMGLDCSSPGTDLTKKHCIPDADMGATTTDPLNPDTDGGGVRDGAEDFNRNGRVDPGETDPTAGNGADDASVVDSDGDGLSDGQELAIGTDPNDADSDDDGVPDGQEANPADDTDGDGLINALDPDSDNDALFDGTEMGLDCSLPDTDPAAGRCIADGDMGATTTSPLNRDTDGGGMSDGSEDFNRNGVVDPGETDPTEGNGADDVNVVDTDGDGLSDGLEISLGSDPNDADSDDDGVPDGEEPNPSDDTDGDGLINVLDPDSDGDGLFDGTEMGRDCSNPATDISAMTCIADADGGATTTSPLDPDTDKGGVSDGDEDANHNGRIDPGETDPNDPSDDPIPCTVDVDCGGTNSGRVCNAASGVCVTGCRGEGGNGCPEEQVCSSTDETIGQCGPSGTGGAGGTGGGGTGAGEPGVGGSGTGAGGEAPTNDVFVQGGGCSCSVPVSSEEQATWGLLVAGVAAAVVRRRRTRR
;
A
#
# COMPACT_ATOMS: atom_id res chain seq x y z
N MET A 1 36.34 -19.16 -28.19
CA MET A 1 37.79 -18.85 -28.20
C MET A 1 38.51 -19.60 -29.34
N ARG A 2 38.74 -18.94 -30.48
CA ARG A 2 39.86 -19.23 -31.42
C ARG A 2 40.39 -17.88 -31.93
N GLN A 3 41.61 -17.57 -31.49
CA GLN A 3 42.30 -16.28 -31.65
C GLN A 3 42.67 -15.95 -33.10
N ARG A 4 42.68 -14.65 -33.45
CA ARG A 4 43.59 -14.10 -34.46
C ARG A 4 44.63 -13.20 -33.79
N ARG A 5 45.91 -13.60 -33.87
CA ARG A 5 47.07 -12.79 -33.52
C ARG A 5 47.37 -11.81 -34.65
N ALA A 6 47.52 -10.54 -34.32
CA ALA A 6 48.14 -9.54 -35.17
C ALA A 6 49.67 -9.71 -35.18
N ILE A 7 50.28 -9.74 -36.37
CA ILE A 7 51.71 -9.50 -36.56
C ILE A 7 51.85 -8.38 -37.59
N THR A 8 52.44 -7.28 -37.15
CA THR A 8 52.90 -6.14 -37.95
C THR A 8 54.14 -6.52 -38.77
N GLY A 9 54.14 -6.23 -40.07
CA GLY A 9 55.31 -6.36 -40.94
C GLY A 9 55.14 -5.58 -42.25
N LEU A 10 56.04 -4.62 -42.47
CA LEU A 10 56.04 -3.60 -43.53
C LEU A 10 56.50 -4.10 -44.92
N ILE A 11 55.98 -3.45 -45.98
CA ILE A 11 56.51 -3.25 -47.36
C ILE A 11 56.19 -4.31 -48.44
N GLY A 12 55.46 -3.88 -49.49
CA GLY A 12 55.97 -3.97 -50.87
C GLY A 12 55.17 -4.73 -51.95
N VAL A 13 54.35 -3.99 -52.70
CA VAL A 13 54.10 -4.09 -54.18
C VAL A 13 53.59 -5.40 -54.81
N ALA A 14 52.31 -5.33 -55.20
CA ALA A 14 51.64 -5.79 -56.44
C ALA A 14 52.07 -7.10 -57.14
N LEU A 15 51.10 -8.00 -57.35
CA LEU A 15 50.67 -8.44 -58.69
C LEU A 15 49.29 -9.13 -58.66
N LEU A 16 48.50 -8.84 -59.68
CA LEU A 16 47.12 -9.26 -59.98
C LEU A 16 46.76 -10.73 -59.67
N GLY A 17 45.63 -10.90 -58.98
CA GLY A 17 44.88 -12.15 -58.88
C GLY A 17 43.39 -11.85 -58.74
N VAL A 18 42.64 -12.22 -59.78
CA VAL A 18 41.18 -12.36 -59.92
C VAL A 18 40.36 -12.05 -58.65
N SER A 19 39.56 -10.98 -58.69
CA SER A 19 38.50 -10.73 -57.71
C SER A 19 37.44 -11.81 -57.84
N GLN A 20 37.40 -12.75 -56.88
CA GLN A 20 36.18 -13.49 -56.57
C GLN A 20 35.24 -12.54 -55.82
N GLY A 21 33.96 -12.57 -56.18
CA GLY A 21 32.92 -11.74 -55.57
C GLY A 21 32.91 -11.89 -54.06
N THR A 22 32.82 -10.77 -53.37
CA THR A 22 32.64 -10.68 -51.93
C THR A 22 31.21 -11.10 -51.58
N ALA A 23 31.04 -12.10 -50.71
CA ALA A 23 29.78 -12.37 -50.04
C ALA A 23 29.27 -11.07 -49.37
N LEU A 24 27.99 -10.77 -49.59
CA LEU A 24 27.28 -9.59 -49.08
C LEU A 24 26.60 -9.98 -47.77
N ALA A 25 27.13 -9.47 -46.65
CA ALA A 25 26.66 -9.61 -45.26
C ALA A 25 26.53 -11.04 -44.69
N ASP A 26 27.12 -11.29 -43.52
CA ASP A 26 26.84 -12.51 -42.73
C ASP A 26 25.57 -12.23 -41.87
N PRO A 27 24.66 -13.20 -41.68
CA PRO A 27 23.51 -13.03 -40.80
C PRO A 27 23.92 -12.59 -39.39
N THR A 28 23.21 -11.60 -38.83
CA THR A 28 23.52 -11.01 -37.52
C THR A 28 22.58 -11.57 -36.44
N LEU A 29 23.15 -12.10 -35.36
CA LEU A 29 22.39 -12.51 -34.17
C LEU A 29 21.79 -11.28 -33.46
N ARG A 30 20.47 -11.26 -33.28
CA ARG A 30 19.73 -10.16 -32.61
C ARG A 30 19.34 -10.46 -31.19
N ALA A 31 18.78 -11.63 -30.97
CA ALA A 31 18.37 -12.07 -29.65
C ALA A 31 18.71 -13.55 -29.51
N GLN A 32 19.21 -13.93 -28.34
CA GLN A 32 19.37 -15.31 -27.95
C GLN A 32 19.04 -15.47 -26.48
N VAL A 33 18.10 -16.36 -26.17
CA VAL A 33 17.63 -16.62 -24.81
C VAL A 33 17.36 -18.11 -24.63
N SER A 34 17.59 -18.61 -23.43
CA SER A 34 17.09 -19.93 -23.03
C SER A 34 15.94 -19.73 -22.05
N GLN A 35 14.72 -20.13 -22.43
CA GLN A 35 13.52 -19.97 -21.59
C GLN A 35 12.53 -21.15 -21.79
N ARG A 36 11.66 -21.38 -20.81
CA ARG A 36 10.50 -22.27 -20.98
C ARG A 36 9.49 -21.55 -21.86
N GLY A 37 9.43 -21.90 -23.13
CA GLY A 37 8.67 -21.10 -24.09
C GLY A 37 9.03 -21.38 -25.54
N ASP A 38 8.57 -20.51 -26.43
CA ASP A 38 8.79 -20.66 -27.87
C ASP A 38 8.69 -19.29 -28.58
N PHE A 39 8.66 -19.28 -29.90
CA PHE A 39 8.39 -18.10 -30.70
C PHE A 39 7.09 -18.18 -31.50
N VAL A 40 6.55 -17.01 -31.84
CA VAL A 40 5.51 -16.80 -32.85
C VAL A 40 6.06 -15.89 -33.95
N LEU A 41 5.84 -16.28 -35.21
CA LEU A 41 6.19 -15.50 -36.40
C LEU A 41 4.90 -15.06 -37.10
N ILE A 42 4.72 -13.75 -37.25
CA ILE A 42 3.62 -13.18 -38.03
C ILE A 42 4.16 -12.17 -39.03
N GLY A 43 3.32 -11.78 -39.99
CA GLY A 43 3.67 -10.78 -40.98
C GLY A 43 2.65 -10.77 -42.10
N ASN A 44 2.74 -9.78 -42.97
CA ASN A 44 1.90 -9.72 -44.16
C ASN A 44 2.61 -8.95 -45.27
N THR A 45 2.24 -9.25 -46.51
CA THR A 45 2.70 -8.47 -47.67
C THR A 45 1.97 -7.13 -47.72
N LEU A 46 2.62 -6.12 -48.27
CA LEU A 46 2.02 -4.82 -48.58
C LEU A 46 1.51 -4.75 -50.02
N ALA A 47 1.85 -5.76 -50.85
CA ALA A 47 1.55 -5.75 -52.27
C ALA A 47 0.88 -7.06 -52.73
N HIS A 48 0.35 -7.05 -53.96
CA HIS A 48 -0.35 -8.18 -54.56
C HIS A 48 0.16 -8.43 -55.98
N ASP A 49 0.54 -9.68 -56.25
CA ASP A 49 0.79 -10.18 -57.60
C ASP A 49 -0.54 -10.56 -58.29
N CYS A 50 -0.82 -9.93 -59.43
CA CYS A 50 -2.05 -10.15 -60.20
C CYS A 50 -1.92 -11.23 -61.29
N ALA A 51 -0.79 -11.94 -61.39
CA ALA A 51 -0.62 -13.04 -62.32
C ALA A 51 -1.55 -14.23 -61.99
N ASN A 52 -1.89 -14.43 -60.71
CA ASN A 52 -2.71 -15.57 -60.26
C ASN A 52 -3.70 -15.25 -59.10
N PRO A 53 -4.66 -14.32 -59.27
CA PRO A 53 -5.52 -13.83 -58.18
C PRO A 53 -6.54 -14.87 -57.67
N ALA A 54 -6.72 -15.98 -58.37
CA ALA A 54 -7.75 -16.98 -58.06
C ALA A 54 -7.38 -17.95 -56.92
N ASN A 55 -6.11 -17.96 -56.47
CA ASN A 55 -5.61 -18.93 -55.49
C ASN A 55 -5.01 -18.27 -54.22
N THR A 56 -5.15 -16.95 -54.09
CA THR A 56 -4.43 -16.15 -53.09
C THR A 56 -5.35 -15.63 -51.98
N LEU A 57 -6.61 -15.32 -52.28
CA LEU A 57 -7.58 -14.78 -51.32
C LEU A 57 -8.48 -15.84 -50.71
N VAL A 58 -8.71 -15.75 -49.40
CA VAL A 58 -9.74 -16.55 -48.72
C VAL A 58 -11.13 -16.10 -49.16
N SER A 59 -12.03 -17.07 -49.36
CA SER A 59 -13.43 -16.82 -49.67
C SER A 59 -14.36 -17.39 -48.61
N VAL A 60 -15.27 -16.57 -48.08
CA VAL A 60 -16.31 -16.97 -47.12
C VAL A 60 -17.66 -16.89 -47.82
N GLY A 61 -18.46 -17.97 -47.79
CA GLY A 61 -19.74 -18.01 -48.50
C GLY A 61 -19.63 -17.88 -50.03
N GLY A 62 -18.45 -18.16 -50.59
CA GLY A 62 -18.18 -18.03 -52.02
C GLY A 62 -17.89 -16.62 -52.50
N GLN A 63 -17.64 -15.65 -51.59
CA GLN A 63 -17.15 -14.32 -51.91
C GLN A 63 -15.77 -14.12 -51.26
N PRO A 64 -14.79 -13.49 -51.96
CA PRO A 64 -13.51 -13.11 -51.37
C PRO A 64 -13.70 -12.21 -50.15
N VAL A 65 -12.90 -12.43 -49.10
CA VAL A 65 -12.89 -11.58 -47.90
C VAL A 65 -12.37 -10.17 -48.23
N ASP A 66 -11.40 -10.09 -49.15
CA ASP A 66 -10.74 -8.86 -49.59
C ASP A 66 -10.84 -8.66 -51.11
N ILE A 67 -10.52 -7.46 -51.60
CA ILE A 67 -10.82 -7.03 -52.96
C ILE A 67 -9.54 -6.73 -53.74
N VAL A 68 -9.32 -7.45 -54.83
CA VAL A 68 -8.33 -7.07 -55.85
C VAL A 68 -9.06 -6.35 -56.98
N GLY A 69 -8.77 -5.05 -57.11
CA GLY A 69 -9.31 -4.16 -58.13
C GLY A 69 -8.52 -4.19 -59.43
N ALA A 70 -8.32 -3.03 -60.05
CA ALA A 70 -7.56 -2.93 -61.30
C ALA A 70 -6.06 -3.19 -61.04
N CYS A 71 -5.46 -4.09 -61.84
CA CYS A 71 -4.04 -4.45 -61.77
C CYS A 71 -3.16 -3.74 -62.82
N GLY A 72 -3.73 -2.92 -63.71
CA GLY A 72 -2.95 -2.23 -64.73
C GLY A 72 -2.52 -3.15 -65.87
N THR A 73 -1.31 -2.93 -66.39
CA THR A 73 -0.65 -3.70 -67.47
C THR A 73 0.65 -4.33 -66.96
N ASN A 74 1.18 -5.36 -67.63
CA ASN A 74 2.41 -6.10 -67.26
C ASN A 74 2.31 -7.08 -66.08
N THR A 75 1.11 -7.57 -65.77
CA THR A 75 0.80 -8.48 -64.65
C THR A 75 1.21 -9.95 -64.86
N THR A 76 2.29 -10.22 -65.59
CA THR A 76 2.72 -11.60 -65.90
C THR A 76 4.14 -11.89 -65.45
N ASP A 77 4.80 -10.91 -64.86
CA ASP A 77 6.05 -11.14 -64.15
C ASP A 77 5.76 -11.76 -62.77
N SER A 78 6.82 -12.10 -62.04
CA SER A 78 6.75 -12.73 -60.71
C SER A 78 6.62 -11.73 -59.57
N ALA A 79 6.72 -10.42 -59.85
CA ALA A 79 6.69 -9.40 -58.84
C ALA A 79 5.26 -8.91 -58.57
N PRO A 80 4.99 -8.31 -57.40
CA PRO A 80 3.70 -7.71 -57.13
C PRO A 80 3.38 -6.51 -58.05
N ASP A 81 2.11 -6.36 -58.42
CA ASP A 81 1.62 -5.35 -59.36
C ASP A 81 1.00 -4.12 -58.69
N VAL A 82 0.38 -4.31 -57.53
CA VAL A 82 -0.44 -3.30 -56.83
C VAL A 82 -0.28 -3.38 -55.33
N TYR A 83 -0.53 -2.27 -54.63
CA TYR A 83 -0.44 -2.20 -53.16
C TYR A 83 -1.79 -2.44 -52.47
N TRP A 84 -1.75 -3.05 -51.29
CA TRP A 84 -2.89 -3.27 -50.40
C TRP A 84 -3.16 -2.06 -49.49
N ARG A 85 -4.44 -1.83 -49.21
CA ARG A 85 -4.89 -0.91 -48.18
C ARG A 85 -5.92 -1.58 -47.26
N ALA A 86 -5.46 -1.98 -46.07
CA ALA A 86 -6.20 -2.75 -45.05
C ALA A 86 -7.30 -1.99 -44.26
N ASP A 87 -7.71 -0.81 -44.73
CA ASP A 87 -8.84 -0.05 -44.19
C ASP A 87 -9.78 0.47 -45.29
N LEU A 88 -9.74 -0.19 -46.46
CA LEU A 88 -10.51 0.19 -47.63
C LEU A 88 -11.27 -1.02 -48.19
N PRO A 89 -12.58 -0.92 -48.49
CA PRO A 89 -13.41 0.30 -48.42
C PRO A 89 -13.92 0.66 -47.02
N ALA A 90 -13.77 -0.23 -46.05
CA ALA A 90 -14.18 -0.03 -44.66
C ALA A 90 -13.20 -0.73 -43.71
N ALA A 91 -13.29 -0.41 -42.42
CA ALA A 91 -12.54 -1.12 -41.38
C ALA A 91 -12.87 -2.61 -41.41
N GLY A 92 -11.85 -3.47 -41.37
CA GLY A 92 -12.03 -4.92 -41.48
C GLY A 92 -11.99 -5.48 -42.89
N GLN A 93 -11.64 -4.66 -43.90
CA GLN A 93 -11.48 -5.09 -45.29
C GLN A 93 -10.21 -4.49 -45.90
N ALA A 94 -9.58 -5.22 -46.81
CA ALA A 94 -8.46 -4.77 -47.61
C ALA A 94 -8.84 -4.66 -49.10
N THR A 95 -8.31 -3.63 -49.75
CA THR A 95 -8.39 -3.48 -51.21
C THR A 95 -7.00 -3.29 -51.80
N ALA A 96 -6.70 -3.97 -52.90
CA ALA A 96 -5.52 -3.74 -53.73
C ALA A 96 -5.91 -3.19 -55.10
N ASN A 97 -5.29 -2.12 -55.58
CA ASN A 97 -5.49 -1.60 -56.94
C ASN A 97 -4.40 -0.60 -57.36
N THR A 98 -4.38 -0.24 -58.65
CA THR A 98 -3.42 0.72 -59.23
C THR A 98 -3.48 2.15 -58.69
N SER A 99 -4.50 2.52 -57.91
CA SER A 99 -4.62 3.87 -57.32
C SER A 99 -3.99 4.00 -55.93
N ILE A 100 -3.62 2.89 -55.31
CA ILE A 100 -2.96 2.87 -54.00
C ILE A 100 -1.45 3.04 -54.22
N THR A 101 -0.89 4.09 -53.62
CA THR A 101 0.56 4.37 -53.67
C THR A 101 1.31 3.63 -52.56
N PRO A 102 2.65 3.46 -52.66
CA PRO A 102 3.47 2.89 -51.57
C PRO A 102 3.18 3.48 -50.19
N LEU A 103 3.22 4.81 -50.05
CA LEU A 103 2.92 5.51 -48.76
C LEU A 103 1.47 5.33 -48.27
N GLN A 104 0.55 4.91 -49.13
CA GLN A 104 -0.82 4.59 -48.73
C GLN A 104 -0.97 3.12 -48.32
N ALA A 105 0.00 2.28 -48.68
CA ALA A 105 -0.05 0.85 -48.44
C ALA A 105 -0.03 0.57 -46.94
N ARG A 106 -0.82 -0.41 -46.54
CA ARG A 106 -0.88 -0.91 -45.17
C ARG A 106 -1.50 -2.29 -45.15
N SER A 107 -0.93 -3.19 -44.37
CA SER A 107 -1.46 -4.53 -44.13
C SER A 107 -1.46 -4.85 -42.65
N THR A 108 -2.32 -5.79 -42.26
CA THR A 108 -2.54 -6.22 -40.87
C THR A 108 -2.25 -7.70 -40.74
N ALA A 109 -1.59 -8.08 -39.64
CA ALA A 109 -1.47 -9.47 -39.21
C ALA A 109 -1.92 -9.61 -37.74
N VAL A 110 -2.53 -10.73 -37.40
CA VAL A 110 -3.00 -11.04 -36.05
C VAL A 110 -1.95 -11.86 -35.30
N LEU A 111 -1.47 -11.32 -34.18
CA LEU A 111 -0.67 -12.04 -33.19
C LEU A 111 -1.60 -12.86 -32.29
N THR A 112 -1.32 -14.15 -32.14
CA THR A 112 -1.97 -15.02 -31.15
C THR A 112 -0.90 -15.66 -30.29
N LEU A 113 -0.87 -15.30 -29.02
CA LEU A 113 -0.03 -15.93 -28.00
C LEU A 113 -0.84 -16.98 -27.24
N PRO A 114 -0.21 -18.07 -26.76
CA PRO A 114 -0.86 -18.98 -25.84
C PRO A 114 -1.35 -18.27 -24.57
N ALA A 115 -2.43 -18.77 -23.96
CA ALA A 115 -2.91 -18.24 -22.68
C ALA A 115 -1.83 -18.41 -21.59
N GLY A 116 -1.60 -17.35 -20.82
CA GLY A 116 -0.55 -17.31 -19.78
C GLY A 116 0.87 -17.10 -20.31
N ALA A 117 1.05 -16.83 -21.60
CA ALA A 117 2.36 -16.55 -22.17
C ALA A 117 2.80 -15.10 -21.88
N GLU A 118 4.03 -14.95 -21.41
CA GLU A 118 4.69 -13.68 -21.14
C GLU A 118 5.64 -13.32 -22.29
N VAL A 119 5.50 -12.13 -22.86
CA VAL A 119 6.37 -11.69 -23.96
C VAL A 119 7.73 -11.28 -23.40
N THR A 120 8.79 -11.91 -23.91
CA THR A 120 10.18 -11.64 -23.49
C THR A 120 10.94 -10.78 -24.49
N HIS A 121 10.66 -10.96 -25.79
CA HIS A 121 11.26 -10.18 -26.87
C HIS A 121 10.25 -10.05 -28.01
N ALA A 122 10.19 -8.89 -28.67
CA ALA A 122 9.45 -8.72 -29.92
C ALA A 122 10.19 -7.77 -30.87
N TYR A 123 10.45 -8.23 -32.09
CA TYR A 123 11.12 -7.45 -33.13
C TYR A 123 10.23 -7.29 -34.35
N LEU A 124 10.04 -6.06 -34.79
CA LEU A 124 9.35 -5.70 -36.03
C LEU A 124 10.36 -5.50 -37.15
N TYR A 125 10.07 -6.06 -38.31
CA TYR A 125 10.86 -5.96 -39.52
C TYR A 125 10.01 -5.47 -40.68
N TRP A 126 10.57 -4.60 -41.51
CA TRP A 126 9.98 -4.22 -42.78
C TRP A 126 11.05 -4.16 -43.86
N GLY A 127 10.66 -4.51 -45.07
CA GLY A 127 11.56 -4.51 -46.21
C GLY A 127 10.83 -4.27 -47.51
N ALA A 128 11.51 -3.60 -48.43
CA ALA A 128 11.00 -3.35 -49.76
C ALA A 128 12.14 -3.10 -50.76
N SER A 129 11.77 -3.11 -52.04
CA SER A 129 12.64 -2.65 -53.12
C SER A 129 12.57 -1.13 -53.26
N GLN A 130 13.67 -0.41 -52.98
CA GLN A 130 13.79 1.05 -53.07
C GLN A 130 15.25 1.49 -53.17
N ASN A 131 15.52 2.61 -53.86
CA ASN A 131 16.86 3.17 -54.02
C ASN A 131 17.50 3.72 -52.72
N THR A 132 16.71 3.94 -51.68
CA THR A 132 17.14 4.43 -50.38
C THR A 132 16.36 3.66 -49.32
N PRO A 133 17.04 2.99 -48.38
CA PRO A 133 16.36 2.28 -47.30
C PRO A 133 15.46 3.19 -46.48
N ASP A 134 14.24 2.74 -46.21
CA ASP A 134 13.35 3.40 -45.28
C ASP A 134 13.57 2.88 -43.87
N LEU A 135 13.83 3.79 -42.94
CA LEU A 135 14.06 3.47 -41.53
C LEU A 135 12.88 3.89 -40.65
N ASN A 136 11.78 4.37 -41.23
CA ASN A 136 10.61 4.80 -40.46
C ASN A 136 9.36 4.13 -40.99
N VAL A 137 8.51 3.68 -40.07
CA VAL A 137 7.18 3.14 -40.40
C VAL A 137 6.18 3.59 -39.34
N VAL A 138 4.90 3.41 -39.64
CA VAL A 138 3.85 3.57 -38.64
C VAL A 138 3.34 2.19 -38.23
N LEU A 139 3.44 1.87 -36.94
CA LEU A 139 2.86 0.69 -36.33
C LEU A 139 1.57 1.08 -35.61
N GLU A 140 0.49 0.35 -35.89
CA GLU A 140 -0.75 0.46 -35.16
C GLU A 140 -0.99 -0.85 -34.41
N PRO A 141 -0.76 -0.88 -33.09
CA PRO A 141 -0.90 -2.09 -32.28
C PRO A 141 -2.37 -2.34 -31.90
N ASN A 142 -2.64 -3.49 -31.30
CA ASN A 142 -4.00 -3.93 -31.00
C ASN A 142 -4.72 -2.99 -30.01
N GLY A 143 -5.70 -2.21 -30.48
CA GLY A 143 -6.45 -1.29 -29.62
C GLY A 143 -5.68 -0.03 -29.21
N GLY A 144 -4.40 0.09 -29.55
CA GLY A 144 -3.57 1.25 -29.30
C GLY A 144 -3.62 2.31 -30.42
N ALA A 145 -3.02 3.47 -30.15
CA ALA A 145 -2.89 4.54 -31.14
C ALA A 145 -1.77 4.22 -32.16
N PRO A 146 -1.83 4.76 -33.38
CA PRO A 146 -0.72 4.69 -34.33
C PRO A 146 0.56 5.33 -33.76
N GLU A 147 1.68 4.61 -33.82
CA GLU A 147 2.99 5.02 -33.34
C GLU A 147 4.01 5.06 -34.49
N ASN A 148 4.84 6.10 -34.53
CA ASN A 148 5.96 6.17 -35.47
C ASN A 148 7.13 5.34 -34.92
N ILE A 149 7.55 4.33 -35.66
CA ILE A 149 8.68 3.47 -35.31
C ILE A 149 9.87 3.85 -36.17
N THR A 150 10.97 4.24 -35.53
CA THR A 150 12.26 4.44 -36.17
C THR A 150 13.14 3.22 -35.92
N GLY A 151 13.52 2.53 -36.99
CA GLY A 151 14.35 1.34 -36.94
C GLY A 151 15.80 1.56 -37.32
N MET A 152 16.53 0.45 -37.35
CA MET A 152 17.89 0.35 -37.86
C MET A 152 17.92 -0.53 -39.10
N LEU A 153 18.90 -0.28 -39.97
CA LEU A 153 19.12 -1.12 -41.14
C LEU A 153 19.59 -2.52 -40.71
N SER A 154 18.84 -3.55 -41.10
CA SER A 154 19.24 -4.97 -40.93
C SER A 154 20.11 -5.42 -42.09
N GLY A 155 19.78 -5.04 -43.34
CA GLY A 155 20.58 -5.38 -44.51
C GLY A 155 20.14 -4.67 -45.79
N THR A 156 21.01 -4.70 -46.80
CA THR A 156 20.70 -4.27 -48.17
C THR A 156 21.28 -5.23 -49.19
N ALA A 157 20.54 -5.49 -50.24
CA ALA A 157 20.98 -6.31 -51.37
C ALA A 157 20.69 -5.60 -52.70
N ASN A 158 21.44 -5.91 -53.75
CA ASN A 158 21.21 -5.32 -55.07
C ASN A 158 21.11 -6.42 -56.13
N ALA A 159 19.88 -6.69 -56.58
CA ALA A 159 19.56 -7.66 -57.63
C ALA A 159 19.12 -6.96 -58.93
N GLY A 160 19.75 -5.83 -59.26
CA GLY A 160 19.34 -4.94 -60.36
C GLY A 160 18.46 -3.78 -59.91
N ILE A 161 17.78 -3.94 -58.78
CA ILE A 161 17.21 -2.88 -57.94
C ILE A 161 17.77 -3.03 -56.52
N LEU A 162 17.85 -1.93 -55.78
CA LEU A 162 18.26 -1.97 -54.37
C LEU A 162 17.08 -2.46 -53.52
N HIS A 163 17.37 -3.39 -52.62
CA HIS A 163 16.47 -3.94 -51.62
C HIS A 163 16.99 -3.58 -50.24
N TYR A 164 16.07 -3.40 -49.29
CA TYR A 164 16.44 -3.17 -47.90
C TYR A 164 15.55 -3.98 -46.95
N GLN A 165 16.08 -4.24 -45.77
CA GLN A 165 15.33 -4.64 -44.60
C GLN A 165 15.79 -3.77 -43.43
N ALA A 166 14.84 -3.24 -42.68
CA ALA A 166 15.05 -2.55 -41.42
C ALA A 166 14.29 -3.26 -40.31
N TYR A 167 14.68 -2.98 -39.07
CA TYR A 167 14.08 -3.59 -37.88
C TYR A 167 14.01 -2.62 -36.72
N ALA A 168 13.10 -2.88 -35.79
CA ALA A 168 12.99 -2.19 -34.51
C ALA A 168 12.63 -3.19 -33.39
N ASP A 169 13.17 -2.94 -32.20
CA ASP A 169 12.72 -3.63 -30.99
C ASP A 169 11.42 -2.97 -30.51
N ILE A 170 10.35 -3.76 -30.46
CA ILE A 170 9.01 -3.33 -30.05
C ILE A 170 8.51 -4.15 -28.86
N THR A 171 9.42 -4.74 -28.09
CA THR A 171 9.11 -5.63 -26.96
C THR A 171 8.10 -5.01 -26.01
N THR A 172 8.32 -3.76 -25.58
CA THR A 172 7.41 -3.04 -24.68
C THR A 172 6.03 -2.81 -25.30
N ILE A 173 5.94 -2.52 -26.60
CA ILE A 173 4.65 -2.33 -27.28
C ILE A 173 3.85 -3.64 -27.26
N VAL A 174 4.50 -4.77 -27.50
CA VAL A 174 3.83 -6.08 -27.52
C VAL A 174 3.51 -6.58 -26.12
N GLN A 175 4.36 -6.31 -25.12
CA GLN A 175 4.05 -6.59 -23.70
C GLN A 175 2.80 -5.84 -23.24
N THR A 176 2.67 -4.56 -23.59
CA THR A 176 1.51 -3.73 -23.19
C THR A 176 0.24 -4.08 -23.96
N GLN A 177 0.34 -4.32 -25.27
CA GLN A 177 -0.86 -4.47 -26.13
C GLN A 177 -1.28 -5.94 -26.33
N GLY A 178 -0.39 -6.89 -26.04
CA GLY A 178 -0.67 -8.32 -26.03
C GLY A 178 -1.07 -8.93 -27.38
N SER A 179 -1.82 -10.02 -27.33
CA SER A 179 -2.36 -10.66 -28.54
C SER A 179 -3.37 -9.77 -29.26
N GLY A 180 -3.35 -9.77 -30.59
CA GLY A 180 -4.33 -9.06 -31.40
C GLY A 180 -3.79 -8.52 -32.71
N ARG A 181 -4.44 -7.48 -33.24
CA ARG A 181 -4.15 -6.98 -34.59
C ARG A 181 -2.98 -5.99 -34.58
N TYR A 182 -1.99 -6.23 -35.41
CA TYR A 182 -0.89 -5.29 -35.67
C TYR A 182 -0.92 -4.88 -37.13
N ARG A 183 -0.97 -3.57 -37.39
CA ARG A 183 -1.00 -3.00 -38.73
C ARG A 183 0.24 -2.15 -38.96
N VAL A 184 0.93 -2.39 -40.08
CA VAL A 184 2.12 -1.62 -40.48
C VAL A 184 1.79 -0.82 -41.73
N SER A 185 2.23 0.43 -41.76
CA SER A 185 2.04 1.34 -42.88
C SER A 185 3.23 2.27 -43.08
N ASP A 186 3.18 3.05 -44.16
CA ASP A 186 4.20 4.04 -44.52
C ASP A 186 5.59 3.48 -44.86
N VAL A 187 5.65 2.20 -45.28
CA VAL A 187 6.87 1.60 -45.82
C VAL A 187 7.13 2.16 -47.23
N ASP A 188 8.21 2.93 -47.41
CA ASP A 188 8.58 3.45 -48.73
C ASP A 188 9.13 2.36 -49.66
N ALA A 189 8.66 2.38 -50.90
CA ALA A 189 8.92 1.36 -51.91
C ALA A 189 8.73 1.93 -53.33
N ILE A 190 9.27 1.24 -54.34
CA ILE A 190 9.04 1.64 -55.74
C ILE A 190 7.55 1.53 -56.14
N PRO A 191 7.05 2.39 -57.05
CA PRO A 191 5.72 2.22 -57.63
C PRO A 191 5.64 0.93 -58.45
N LEU A 192 4.65 0.07 -58.20
CA LEU A 192 4.47 -1.22 -58.87
C LEU A 192 3.58 -1.17 -60.12
N ALA A 193 2.67 -0.20 -60.21
CA ALA A 193 1.70 -0.19 -61.29
C ALA A 193 2.34 -0.01 -62.68
N ASN A 194 2.08 -0.97 -63.58
CA ASN A 194 2.51 -0.98 -64.98
C ASN A 194 4.01 -1.13 -65.23
N ILE A 195 4.79 -1.54 -64.22
CA ILE A 195 6.21 -1.88 -64.42
C ILE A 195 6.34 -3.34 -64.85
N ASN A 196 7.47 -3.72 -65.45
CA ASN A 196 7.81 -5.12 -65.70
C ASN A 196 9.07 -5.41 -64.88
N GLN A 197 8.91 -6.09 -63.74
CA GLN A 197 9.97 -6.37 -62.76
C GLN A 197 9.81 -7.79 -62.23
N THR A 198 10.90 -8.46 -61.87
CA THR A 198 10.82 -9.86 -61.38
C THR A 198 11.24 -10.04 -59.94
N PHE A 199 11.76 -8.99 -59.29
CA PHE A 199 12.39 -9.03 -57.97
C PHE A 199 11.76 -8.07 -56.94
N ALA A 200 10.74 -7.31 -57.34
CA ALA A 200 10.20 -6.27 -56.45
C ALA A 200 9.39 -6.92 -55.32
N TYR A 201 9.53 -6.41 -54.09
CA TYR A 201 8.70 -6.82 -52.97
C TYR A 201 8.44 -5.63 -52.03
N ALA A 202 7.44 -5.78 -51.18
CA ALA A 202 7.19 -4.88 -50.06
C ALA A 202 6.38 -5.64 -48.99
N GLY A 203 6.87 -5.66 -47.76
CA GLY A 203 6.15 -6.29 -46.65
C GLY A 203 6.87 -6.17 -45.32
N TRP A 204 6.29 -6.82 -44.33
CA TRP A 204 6.77 -6.76 -42.95
C TRP A 204 6.50 -8.07 -42.23
N TRP A 205 7.29 -8.32 -41.20
CA TRP A 205 7.18 -9.48 -40.32
C TRP A 205 7.57 -9.11 -38.89
N MET A 206 7.12 -9.93 -37.94
CA MET A 206 7.35 -9.73 -36.52
C MET A 206 7.63 -11.08 -35.86
N ALA A 207 8.73 -11.14 -35.12
CA ALA A 207 9.11 -12.29 -34.32
C ALA A 207 8.87 -11.97 -32.84
N VAL A 208 8.12 -12.82 -32.15
CA VAL A 208 7.82 -12.68 -30.72
C VAL A 208 8.30 -13.91 -29.97
N PHE A 209 9.23 -13.74 -29.03
CA PHE A 209 9.63 -14.78 -28.09
C PHE A 209 8.81 -14.66 -26.81
N TYR A 210 8.23 -15.76 -26.36
CA TYR A 210 7.43 -15.78 -25.14
C TYR A 210 7.91 -16.85 -24.17
N LYS A 211 7.74 -16.58 -22.88
CA LYS A 211 7.86 -17.54 -21.78
C LYS A 211 6.47 -18.09 -21.46
N LEU A 212 6.36 -19.38 -21.19
CA LEU A 212 5.13 -20.04 -20.76
C LEU A 212 5.49 -21.22 -19.87
N GLU A 213 5.11 -21.12 -18.60
CA GLU A 213 5.34 -22.19 -17.64
C GLU A 213 4.67 -23.50 -18.09
N GLY A 214 5.39 -24.62 -17.96
CA GLY A 214 4.99 -25.92 -18.47
C GLY A 214 5.41 -26.24 -19.92
N GLN A 215 5.98 -25.29 -20.66
CA GLN A 215 6.70 -25.60 -21.91
C GLN A 215 8.12 -26.13 -21.62
N PRO A 216 8.70 -26.95 -22.52
CA PRO A 216 10.08 -27.38 -22.36
C PRO A 216 11.04 -26.20 -22.49
N MET A 217 12.19 -26.31 -21.83
CA MET A 217 13.30 -25.38 -21.99
C MET A 217 13.79 -25.36 -23.45
N ARG A 218 13.83 -24.18 -24.08
CA ARG A 218 14.34 -24.02 -25.45
C ARG A 218 15.38 -22.92 -25.52
N ASN A 219 16.41 -23.13 -26.34
CA ASN A 219 17.23 -22.04 -26.85
C ASN A 219 16.49 -21.43 -28.04
N LEU A 220 16.16 -20.15 -27.93
CA LEU A 220 15.57 -19.34 -29.00
C LEU A 220 16.64 -18.38 -29.49
N ALA A 221 16.87 -18.33 -30.80
CA ALA A 221 17.78 -17.35 -31.39
C ALA A 221 17.19 -16.74 -32.66
N LEU A 222 17.26 -15.42 -32.78
CA LEU A 222 16.83 -14.66 -33.95
C LEU A 222 18.06 -14.10 -34.67
N PHE A 223 18.21 -14.45 -35.93
CA PHE A 223 19.18 -13.88 -36.85
C PHE A 223 18.44 -13.11 -37.93
N ASP A 224 18.99 -11.97 -38.33
CA ASP A 224 18.49 -11.22 -39.47
C ASP A 224 19.61 -10.77 -40.40
N GLY A 225 19.20 -10.27 -41.57
CA GLY A 225 20.10 -9.74 -42.59
C GLY A 225 19.30 -9.44 -43.86
N LEU A 226 19.99 -9.44 -45.00
CA LEU A 226 19.33 -9.46 -46.30
C LEU A 226 20.30 -10.03 -47.33
N ASP A 227 20.45 -11.35 -47.29
CA ASP A 227 21.51 -12.02 -48.04
C ASP A 227 20.99 -12.47 -49.39
N PHE A 228 21.62 -12.01 -50.48
CA PHE A 228 21.22 -12.37 -51.83
C PHE A 228 21.84 -13.70 -52.25
N VAL A 229 21.01 -14.73 -52.37
CA VAL A 229 21.42 -16.06 -52.83
C VAL A 229 21.22 -16.13 -54.34
N PHE A 230 22.31 -16.15 -55.11
CA PHE A 230 22.28 -16.16 -56.59
C PHE A 230 23.39 -16.99 -57.23
N ASP A 231 24.64 -16.89 -56.77
CA ASP A 231 25.79 -17.58 -57.37
C ASP A 231 26.60 -18.45 -56.38
N ALA A 232 26.28 -18.38 -55.08
CA ALA A 232 26.87 -19.21 -54.04
C ALA A 232 25.90 -19.40 -52.86
N PRO A 233 25.93 -20.57 -52.19
CA PRO A 233 25.17 -20.80 -50.98
C PRO A 233 25.63 -19.88 -49.84
N GLN A 234 24.70 -19.51 -48.96
CA GLN A 234 24.97 -18.78 -47.72
C GLN A 234 24.88 -19.71 -46.53
N GLN A 235 25.81 -19.61 -45.57
CA GLN A 235 25.92 -20.53 -44.45
C GLN A 235 25.87 -19.79 -43.11
N LEU A 236 25.13 -20.34 -42.15
CA LEU A 236 25.04 -19.85 -40.79
C LEU A 236 25.28 -20.99 -39.80
N THR A 237 26.19 -20.78 -38.85
CA THR A 237 26.39 -21.70 -37.73
C THR A 237 25.53 -21.28 -36.54
N LEU A 238 24.60 -22.15 -36.17
CA LEU A 238 23.79 -22.05 -34.97
C LEU A 238 24.57 -22.59 -33.78
N SER A 239 24.45 -21.95 -32.61
CA SER A 239 25.09 -22.38 -31.36
C SER A 239 24.26 -21.91 -30.15
N GLY A 240 24.63 -22.31 -28.93
CA GLY A 240 23.96 -21.88 -27.70
C GLY A 240 22.90 -22.84 -27.16
N PHE A 241 22.76 -24.01 -27.78
CA PHE A 241 21.92 -25.10 -27.29
C PHE A 241 22.78 -26.33 -26.94
N VAL A 242 22.20 -27.23 -26.15
CA VAL A 242 22.66 -28.60 -25.91
C VAL A 242 21.48 -29.52 -26.16
N VAL A 243 21.55 -30.38 -27.18
CA VAL A 243 20.44 -31.29 -27.54
C VAL A 243 20.24 -32.36 -26.44
N PRO A 244 19.02 -32.53 -25.89
CA PRO A 244 18.74 -33.49 -24.83
C PRO A 244 18.79 -34.96 -25.30
N ASN A 245 18.87 -35.91 -24.37
CA ASN A 245 18.85 -37.35 -24.66
C ASN A 245 17.45 -37.90 -25.04
N ALA A 246 16.39 -37.16 -24.74
CA ALA A 246 14.99 -37.47 -25.04
C ALA A 246 14.19 -36.17 -25.21
N GLY A 247 12.99 -36.24 -25.80
CA GLY A 247 12.14 -35.05 -25.97
C GLY A 247 12.67 -34.02 -26.96
N ILE A 248 13.56 -34.44 -27.88
CA ILE A 248 14.20 -33.57 -28.86
C ILE A 248 13.15 -32.95 -29.78
N GLN A 249 13.01 -31.63 -29.74
CA GLN A 249 12.24 -30.86 -30.70
C GLN A 249 13.08 -29.69 -31.20
N ALA A 250 13.09 -29.47 -32.50
CA ALA A 250 13.59 -28.24 -33.06
C ALA A 250 12.78 -27.79 -34.27
N LYS A 251 12.67 -26.49 -34.44
CA LYS A 251 12.02 -25.86 -35.60
C LYS A 251 12.75 -24.59 -35.98
N LEU A 252 12.52 -24.16 -37.22
CA LEU A 252 13.17 -23.03 -37.85
C LEU A 252 12.11 -22.12 -38.45
N GLY A 253 12.01 -20.88 -37.97
CA GLY A 253 11.29 -19.81 -38.65
C GLY A 253 12.20 -19.22 -39.72
N VAL A 254 11.69 -19.07 -40.94
CA VAL A 254 12.46 -18.62 -42.10
C VAL A 254 11.68 -17.51 -42.77
N VAL A 255 12.36 -16.40 -43.04
CA VAL A 255 11.82 -15.29 -43.81
C VAL A 255 12.64 -15.08 -45.08
N GLY A 256 11.99 -15.27 -46.22
CA GLY A 256 12.57 -15.05 -47.54
C GLY A 256 11.83 -13.96 -48.31
N TYR A 257 12.54 -13.28 -49.20
CA TYR A 257 11.94 -12.42 -50.21
C TYR A 257 12.29 -12.93 -51.61
N ASP A 258 11.43 -12.59 -52.57
CA ASP A 258 11.48 -13.09 -53.95
C ASP A 258 11.21 -14.59 -54.10
N GLY A 259 10.50 -15.22 -53.15
CA GLY A 259 10.06 -16.59 -53.33
C GLY A 259 9.05 -16.68 -54.46
N ASP A 260 9.41 -17.24 -55.59
CA ASP A 260 8.54 -17.32 -56.76
C ASP A 260 7.96 -18.74 -56.91
N SER A 261 7.84 -19.29 -58.11
CA SER A 261 7.47 -20.70 -58.30
C SER A 261 8.48 -21.47 -59.13
N THR A 262 9.66 -20.87 -59.27
CA THR A 262 10.80 -21.37 -60.01
C THR A 262 11.51 -22.36 -59.11
N THR A 263 11.58 -23.61 -59.54
CA THR A 263 12.34 -24.61 -58.80
C THR A 263 13.84 -24.33 -58.90
N GLY A 264 14.56 -24.46 -57.80
CA GLY A 264 16.01 -24.30 -57.79
C GLY A 264 16.59 -23.81 -56.49
N ASP A 265 15.78 -23.57 -55.46
CA ASP A 265 16.18 -23.12 -54.15
C ASP A 265 15.99 -24.22 -53.08
N ALA A 266 16.79 -24.16 -52.02
CA ALA A 266 16.73 -25.11 -50.93
C ALA A 266 17.26 -24.50 -49.63
N LEU A 267 16.81 -25.05 -48.50
CA LEU A 267 17.36 -24.78 -47.18
C LEU A 267 17.83 -26.10 -46.56
N LEU A 268 19.10 -26.18 -46.15
CA LEU A 268 19.72 -27.41 -45.67
C LEU A 268 20.09 -27.27 -44.19
N TRP A 269 19.93 -28.36 -43.44
CA TRP A 269 20.42 -28.55 -42.07
C TRP A 269 21.55 -29.59 -42.07
N ASP A 270 22.76 -29.20 -41.68
CA ASP A 270 23.97 -30.04 -41.71
C ASP A 270 24.14 -30.77 -43.07
N GLY A 271 23.86 -30.04 -44.16
CA GLY A 271 23.92 -30.56 -45.54
C GLY A 271 22.75 -31.45 -45.97
N THR A 272 21.69 -31.58 -45.16
CA THR A 272 20.46 -32.32 -45.52
C THR A 272 19.33 -31.33 -45.84
N PRO A 273 18.68 -31.40 -47.02
CA PRO A 273 17.55 -30.52 -47.34
C PRO A 273 16.40 -30.66 -46.34
N LEU A 274 15.94 -29.52 -45.81
CA LEU A 274 14.69 -29.42 -45.09
C LEU A 274 13.55 -29.35 -46.10
N SER A 275 12.46 -30.05 -45.82
CA SER A 275 11.29 -30.04 -46.70
C SER A 275 10.03 -30.52 -45.99
N ASP A 276 8.89 -30.01 -46.43
CA ASP A 276 7.57 -30.52 -46.08
C ASP A 276 6.58 -30.40 -47.27
N ALA A 277 5.27 -30.44 -46.99
CA ALA A 277 4.24 -30.39 -48.02
C ALA A 277 4.11 -29.03 -48.73
N LEU A 278 4.51 -27.93 -48.08
CA LEU A 278 4.43 -26.57 -48.60
C LEU A 278 5.80 -25.97 -48.92
N ASN A 279 6.88 -26.52 -48.36
CA ASN A 279 8.26 -26.20 -48.72
C ASN A 279 8.94 -27.43 -49.34
N PRO A 280 8.76 -27.72 -50.64
CA PRO A 280 9.45 -28.80 -51.33
C PRO A 280 10.99 -28.65 -51.28
N PRO A 281 11.76 -29.75 -51.31
CA PRO A 281 13.21 -29.73 -51.11
C PRO A 281 14.03 -28.99 -52.20
N ASN A 282 13.40 -28.63 -53.32
CA ASN A 282 14.01 -27.90 -54.44
C ASN A 282 13.14 -26.71 -54.90
N ASN A 283 12.22 -26.27 -54.04
CA ASN A 283 11.32 -25.15 -54.25
C ASN A 283 10.91 -24.57 -52.88
N PHE A 284 11.90 -24.34 -52.00
CA PHE A 284 11.66 -24.07 -50.58
C PHE A 284 10.98 -22.71 -50.37
N PHE A 285 11.46 -21.65 -51.02
CA PHE A 285 10.93 -20.29 -50.97
C PHE A 285 9.97 -20.09 -52.14
N ASN A 286 8.67 -20.16 -51.87
CA ASN A 286 7.65 -20.17 -52.92
C ASN A 286 6.48 -19.23 -52.66
N SER A 287 6.73 -18.14 -51.92
CA SER A 287 5.72 -17.20 -51.46
C SER A 287 4.66 -17.83 -50.55
N THR A 288 5.10 -18.73 -49.65
CA THR A 288 4.25 -19.37 -48.65
C THR A 288 4.19 -18.63 -47.34
N ARG A 289 3.09 -18.86 -46.61
CA ARG A 289 3.07 -18.66 -45.16
C ARG A 289 2.58 -19.94 -44.53
N SER A 290 3.48 -20.69 -43.90
CA SER A 290 3.17 -22.01 -43.37
C SER A 290 3.72 -22.23 -41.97
N TYR A 291 3.12 -23.20 -41.28
CA TYR A 291 3.58 -23.70 -39.99
C TYR A 291 3.56 -25.22 -40.02
N LEU A 292 4.76 -25.80 -39.97
CA LEU A 292 5.05 -27.24 -39.98
C LEU A 292 4.31 -27.96 -41.13
N GLY A 293 4.46 -27.45 -42.36
CA GLY A 293 3.86 -27.98 -43.57
C GLY A 293 2.36 -27.73 -43.75
N THR A 294 1.75 -26.87 -42.93
CA THR A 294 0.34 -26.46 -43.05
C THR A 294 0.23 -24.97 -43.37
N ALA A 295 -0.61 -24.60 -44.33
CA ALA A 295 -0.80 -23.21 -44.73
C ALA A 295 -1.44 -22.42 -43.58
N VAL A 296 -0.90 -21.23 -43.31
CA VAL A 296 -1.38 -20.33 -42.25
C VAL A 296 -2.22 -19.23 -42.88
N SER A 297 -3.49 -19.20 -42.50
CA SER A 297 -4.42 -18.13 -42.84
C SER A 297 -5.18 -17.73 -41.58
N THR A 298 -4.91 -16.54 -41.05
CA THR A 298 -5.49 -16.10 -39.79
C THR A 298 -6.66 -15.16 -40.04
N THR A 299 -7.82 -15.46 -39.44
CA THR A 299 -8.97 -14.55 -39.48
C THR A 299 -8.62 -13.22 -38.83
N GLY A 300 -8.83 -12.11 -39.55
CA GLY A 300 -8.52 -10.76 -39.10
C GLY A 300 -7.23 -10.18 -39.70
N ASP A 301 -6.42 -11.01 -40.37
CA ASP A 301 -5.38 -10.53 -41.28
C ASP A 301 -6.03 -9.74 -42.42
N LEU A 302 -5.38 -8.66 -42.85
CA LEU A 302 -5.86 -7.81 -43.95
C LEU A 302 -4.68 -7.42 -44.86
N PRO A 303 -4.57 -7.97 -46.08
CA PRO A 303 -5.46 -8.99 -46.65
C PRO A 303 -5.37 -10.33 -45.90
N GLN A 304 -6.46 -11.10 -45.90
CA GLN A 304 -6.48 -12.49 -45.47
C GLN A 304 -6.14 -13.41 -46.65
N LEU A 305 -4.89 -13.87 -46.67
CA LEU A 305 -4.33 -14.72 -47.72
C LEU A 305 -4.47 -16.22 -47.36
N THR A 306 -4.42 -17.08 -48.37
CA THR A 306 -4.57 -18.55 -48.19
C THR A 306 -3.38 -19.21 -47.50
N GLY A 307 -2.19 -18.58 -47.51
CA GLY A 307 -0.94 -19.13 -46.97
C GLY A 307 -0.30 -20.21 -47.84
N THR A 308 -0.93 -20.60 -48.95
CA THR A 308 -0.38 -21.58 -49.90
C THR A 308 0.68 -20.94 -50.81
N ALA A 309 1.39 -21.75 -51.59
CA ALA A 309 2.34 -21.28 -52.61
C ALA A 309 1.77 -20.14 -53.46
N GLN A 310 2.61 -19.12 -53.70
CA GLN A 310 2.31 -17.88 -54.41
C GLN A 310 1.34 -16.92 -53.72
N SER A 311 0.86 -17.20 -52.50
CA SER A 311 -0.17 -16.36 -51.87
C SER A 311 0.38 -15.03 -51.33
N MET A 312 1.63 -15.02 -50.87
CA MET A 312 2.23 -13.90 -50.14
C MET A 312 2.95 -12.86 -51.02
N SER A 313 2.87 -12.97 -52.35
CA SER A 313 3.37 -11.96 -53.30
C SER A 313 4.84 -11.60 -53.08
N GLY A 314 5.72 -12.60 -53.15
CA GLY A 314 7.17 -12.45 -53.07
C GLY A 314 7.76 -12.55 -51.65
N ILE A 315 7.02 -13.06 -50.67
CA ILE A 315 7.48 -13.19 -49.28
C ILE A 315 7.21 -14.60 -48.77
N ASP A 316 8.20 -15.24 -48.18
CA ASP A 316 8.06 -16.49 -47.44
C ASP A 316 8.08 -16.22 -45.95
N LEU A 317 7.09 -16.73 -45.22
CA LEU A 317 6.97 -16.67 -43.77
C LEU A 317 6.65 -18.07 -43.24
N ASP A 318 7.66 -18.93 -43.24
CA ASP A 318 7.50 -20.35 -43.00
C ASP A 318 8.16 -20.77 -41.69
N VAL A 319 7.50 -21.66 -40.96
CA VAL A 319 8.09 -22.35 -39.81
C VAL A 319 8.17 -23.84 -40.15
N VAL A 320 9.39 -24.37 -40.29
CA VAL A 320 9.63 -25.76 -40.67
C VAL A 320 10.18 -26.58 -39.50
N GLU A 321 9.82 -27.86 -39.44
CA GLU A 321 10.39 -28.79 -38.46
C GLU A 321 11.83 -29.13 -38.85
N VAL A 322 12.73 -29.19 -37.86
CA VAL A 322 14.04 -29.85 -38.01
C VAL A 322 13.88 -31.29 -37.52
N PRO A 323 13.87 -32.30 -38.40
CA PRO A 323 13.59 -33.68 -38.00
C PRO A 323 14.55 -34.15 -36.90
N SER A 324 14.02 -34.79 -35.86
CA SER A 324 14.82 -35.23 -34.70
C SER A 324 15.98 -36.16 -35.07
N MET A 325 15.91 -36.84 -36.22
CA MET A 325 16.98 -37.69 -36.75
C MET A 325 18.22 -36.91 -37.23
N LEU A 326 18.09 -35.59 -37.47
CA LEU A 326 19.19 -34.68 -37.81
C LEU A 326 19.86 -34.07 -36.57
N LEU A 327 19.34 -34.36 -35.37
CA LEU A 327 19.82 -33.84 -34.10
C LEU A 327 20.45 -34.97 -33.28
N THR A 328 21.72 -34.80 -32.90
CA THR A 328 22.43 -35.79 -32.08
C THR A 328 22.42 -35.35 -30.61
N PRO A 329 22.06 -36.23 -29.64
CA PRO A 329 22.17 -35.89 -28.22
C PRO A 329 23.57 -35.36 -27.84
N GLY A 330 23.61 -34.23 -27.13
CA GLY A 330 24.84 -33.51 -26.79
C GLY A 330 25.42 -32.63 -27.89
N GLN A 331 24.77 -32.53 -29.06
CA GLN A 331 25.13 -31.57 -30.11
C GLN A 331 24.97 -30.14 -29.59
N THR A 332 25.96 -29.29 -29.87
CA THR A 332 26.04 -27.90 -29.39
C THR A 332 26.05 -26.84 -30.49
N GLU A 333 26.24 -27.27 -31.74
CA GLU A 333 26.29 -26.43 -32.92
C GLU A 333 25.62 -27.17 -34.10
N ALA A 334 25.05 -26.43 -35.04
CA ALA A 334 24.51 -26.95 -36.30
C ALA A 334 24.68 -25.93 -37.43
N GLU A 335 24.84 -26.38 -38.68
CA GLU A 335 24.97 -25.50 -39.85
C GLU A 335 23.66 -25.45 -40.64
N VAL A 336 23.15 -24.23 -40.87
CA VAL A 336 22.06 -23.97 -41.81
C VAL A 336 22.64 -23.39 -43.09
N THR A 337 22.31 -23.97 -44.24
CA THR A 337 22.77 -23.49 -45.56
C THR A 337 21.58 -23.13 -46.44
N ALA A 338 21.52 -21.87 -46.88
CA ALA A 338 20.63 -21.40 -47.93
C ALA A 338 21.31 -21.68 -49.28
N ASP A 339 20.78 -22.59 -50.09
CA ASP A 339 21.42 -23.14 -51.28
C ASP A 339 20.60 -22.91 -52.55
N LEU A 340 21.26 -23.11 -53.70
CA LEU A 340 20.68 -23.05 -55.05
C LEU A 340 21.08 -24.27 -55.88
N GLU A 341 20.10 -25.08 -56.22
CA GLU A 341 20.17 -26.17 -57.21
C GLU A 341 19.44 -25.80 -58.52
N GLY A 342 19.82 -24.71 -59.19
CA GLY A 342 19.10 -24.34 -60.43
C GLY A 342 19.42 -22.98 -61.03
N VAL A 343 18.38 -22.36 -61.60
CA VAL A 343 18.43 -21.04 -62.28
C VAL A 343 17.65 -20.00 -61.47
N ASP A 344 17.44 -20.27 -60.19
CA ASP A 344 16.61 -19.47 -59.29
C ASP A 344 17.46 -18.56 -58.38
N SER A 345 16.83 -17.62 -57.68
CA SER A 345 17.47 -16.72 -56.72
C SER A 345 16.47 -16.11 -55.74
N TYR A 346 16.92 -15.85 -54.50
CA TYR A 346 16.08 -15.29 -53.45
C TYR A 346 16.92 -14.47 -52.45
N LEU A 347 16.24 -13.80 -51.53
CA LEU A 347 16.83 -12.99 -50.48
C LEU A 347 16.47 -13.55 -49.10
N LEU A 348 17.46 -13.91 -48.29
CA LEU A 348 17.22 -14.38 -46.92
C LEU A 348 17.16 -13.19 -45.97
N GLY A 349 15.97 -12.91 -45.41
CA GLY A 349 15.72 -11.78 -44.52
C GLY A 349 15.84 -12.12 -43.04
N GLY A 350 15.49 -13.35 -42.64
CA GLY A 350 15.49 -13.72 -41.22
C GLY A 350 15.49 -15.22 -40.97
N LEU A 351 16.07 -15.62 -39.85
CA LEU A 351 16.11 -16.98 -39.36
C LEU A 351 15.86 -17.02 -37.85
N ILE A 352 14.91 -17.84 -37.40
CA ILE A 352 14.55 -17.99 -35.99
C ILE A 352 14.70 -19.44 -35.61
N THR A 353 15.56 -19.75 -34.64
CA THR A 353 15.74 -21.11 -34.14
C THR A 353 14.94 -21.31 -32.86
N SER A 354 14.41 -22.51 -32.69
CA SER A 354 13.84 -22.98 -31.45
C SER A 354 14.29 -24.43 -31.26
N VAL A 355 15.19 -24.66 -30.32
CA VAL A 355 15.81 -25.96 -30.07
C VAL A 355 15.64 -26.32 -28.59
N THR A 356 14.98 -27.43 -28.28
CA THR A 356 14.91 -27.93 -26.89
C THR A 356 16.30 -28.12 -26.32
N THR A 357 16.53 -27.66 -25.09
CA THR A 357 17.84 -27.73 -24.44
C THR A 357 17.74 -28.13 -22.96
N LEU A 358 18.87 -28.40 -22.32
CA LEU A 358 18.97 -28.77 -20.91
C LEU A 358 19.75 -27.68 -20.17
N LEU A 359 19.14 -27.09 -19.15
CA LEU A 359 19.79 -26.16 -18.23
C LEU A 359 19.22 -26.34 -16.82
N PRO A 360 20.04 -26.11 -15.77
CA PRO A 360 19.49 -25.89 -14.43
C PRO A 360 18.69 -24.60 -14.40
N ASP A 361 17.75 -24.52 -13.46
CA ASP A 361 16.96 -23.33 -13.21
C ASP A 361 16.74 -23.23 -11.71
N LEU A 362 17.27 -22.19 -11.09
CA LEU A 362 17.16 -21.94 -9.65
C LEU A 362 16.40 -20.64 -9.35
N SER A 363 15.67 -20.12 -10.34
CA SER A 363 14.90 -18.87 -10.24
C SER A 363 13.73 -18.92 -9.25
N THR A 364 13.37 -20.12 -8.77
CA THR A 364 12.29 -20.34 -7.80
C THR A 364 12.79 -20.41 -6.35
N SER A 365 14.08 -20.12 -6.11
CA SER A 365 14.66 -20.08 -4.76
C SER A 365 14.08 -18.91 -3.97
N THR A 366 13.79 -19.10 -2.68
CA THR A 366 13.13 -18.10 -1.81
C THR A 366 14.02 -17.69 -0.63
N LYS A 367 13.78 -16.51 -0.06
CA LYS A 367 14.43 -15.89 1.08
C LYS A 367 13.38 -15.21 1.97
N SER A 368 13.14 -15.79 3.13
CA SER A 368 12.32 -15.17 4.18
C SER A 368 13.20 -14.66 5.32
N VAL A 369 12.58 -13.89 6.21
CA VAL A 369 13.18 -13.33 7.41
C VAL A 369 12.20 -13.51 8.56
N ASP A 370 12.70 -13.97 9.70
CA ASP A 370 11.96 -14.05 10.96
C ASP A 370 12.67 -13.13 11.96
N ASP A 371 11.92 -12.28 12.66
CA ASP A 371 12.46 -11.65 13.87
C ASP A 371 12.42 -12.64 15.05
N LEU A 372 13.53 -12.74 15.78
CA LEU A 372 13.69 -13.66 16.90
C LEU A 372 13.36 -13.01 18.25
N ASN A 373 13.15 -11.70 18.29
CA ASN A 373 12.83 -10.94 19.49
C ASN A 373 11.31 -10.95 19.75
N GLY A 374 10.50 -10.88 18.69
CA GLY A 374 9.04 -10.79 18.70
C GLY A 374 8.56 -9.35 18.85
N GLY A 375 7.37 -9.03 18.31
CA GLY A 375 6.88 -7.66 18.19
C GLY A 375 7.19 -7.07 16.80
N GLY A 376 7.15 -5.74 16.71
CA GLY A 376 7.74 -4.97 15.61
C GLY A 376 9.25 -5.22 15.47
N VAL A 377 9.82 -4.82 14.32
CA VAL A 377 11.27 -4.91 14.09
C VAL A 377 11.92 -3.59 14.48
N ALA A 378 12.62 -3.58 15.60
CA ALA A 378 13.28 -2.42 16.15
C ALA A 378 14.82 -2.44 16.00
N PRO A 379 15.49 -1.28 16.09
CA PRO A 379 16.95 -1.22 16.17
C PRO A 379 17.52 -2.04 17.35
N GLY A 380 18.35 -3.03 17.03
CA GLY A 380 18.93 -3.97 18.01
C GLY A 380 18.39 -5.40 17.93
N ASP A 381 17.31 -5.62 17.17
CA ASP A 381 16.71 -6.94 17.01
C ASP A 381 17.55 -7.90 16.19
N VAL A 382 17.33 -9.20 16.43
CA VAL A 382 18.08 -10.28 15.78
C VAL A 382 17.19 -10.98 14.76
N LEU A 383 17.45 -10.72 13.48
CA LEU A 383 16.73 -11.31 12.37
C LEU A 383 17.40 -12.61 11.90
N GLU A 384 16.62 -13.67 11.65
CA GLU A 384 17.07 -14.91 11.02
C GLU A 384 16.59 -14.97 9.56
N TYR A 385 17.53 -14.85 8.62
CA TYR A 385 17.24 -15.09 7.22
C TYR A 385 17.25 -16.58 6.91
N ILE A 386 16.25 -17.03 6.16
CA ILE A 386 16.07 -18.43 5.72
C ILE A 386 16.01 -18.44 4.19
N ILE A 387 16.97 -19.10 3.54
CA ILE A 387 17.01 -19.21 2.08
C ILE A 387 16.84 -20.65 1.63
N VAL A 388 15.85 -20.91 0.78
CA VAL A 388 15.55 -22.21 0.18
C VAL A 388 15.98 -22.20 -1.27
N VAL A 389 16.98 -23.03 -1.62
CA VAL A 389 17.53 -23.12 -2.98
C VAL A 389 17.02 -24.38 -3.67
N THR A 390 16.27 -24.20 -4.75
CA THR A 390 15.61 -25.31 -5.47
C THR A 390 16.00 -25.31 -6.94
N ASN A 391 16.38 -26.49 -7.47
CA ASN A 391 16.62 -26.65 -8.91
C ASN A 391 15.35 -27.16 -9.60
N THR A 392 14.56 -26.25 -10.20
CA THR A 392 13.37 -26.54 -11.02
C THR A 392 13.68 -26.69 -12.51
N GLY A 393 14.95 -26.69 -12.87
CA GLY A 393 15.42 -26.85 -14.25
C GLY A 393 15.25 -28.26 -14.78
N ASP A 394 15.59 -28.42 -16.06
CA ASP A 394 15.52 -29.72 -16.75
C ASP A 394 16.87 -30.47 -16.71
N ASP A 395 17.88 -29.90 -16.03
CA ASP A 395 19.21 -30.49 -15.88
C ASP A 395 19.77 -30.36 -14.45
N VAL A 396 20.79 -31.16 -14.14
CA VAL A 396 21.51 -31.09 -12.87
C VAL A 396 22.28 -29.77 -12.79
N ALA A 397 22.12 -29.02 -11.70
CA ALA A 397 22.91 -27.84 -11.41
C ALA A 397 24.28 -28.26 -10.85
N HIS A 398 25.35 -27.66 -11.35
CA HIS A 398 26.73 -27.89 -10.94
C HIS A 398 27.38 -26.61 -10.43
N ASN A 399 28.30 -26.74 -9.48
CA ASN A 399 29.00 -25.63 -8.84
C ASN A 399 28.04 -24.62 -8.19
N VAL A 400 26.97 -25.12 -7.55
CA VAL A 400 25.93 -24.31 -6.93
C VAL A 400 26.51 -23.51 -5.77
N THR A 401 26.48 -22.18 -5.89
CA THR A 401 27.03 -21.24 -4.91
C THR A 401 25.99 -20.17 -4.62
N LEU A 402 25.63 -19.96 -3.37
CA LEU A 402 24.76 -18.87 -2.94
C LEU A 402 25.64 -17.75 -2.36
N THR A 403 25.35 -16.51 -2.71
CA THR A 403 25.99 -15.31 -2.17
C THR A 403 24.93 -14.31 -1.74
N ASP A 404 25.12 -13.71 -0.58
CA ASP A 404 24.23 -12.69 -0.01
C ASP A 404 25.10 -11.54 0.50
N VAL A 405 24.92 -10.35 -0.07
CA VAL A 405 25.66 -9.14 0.32
C VAL A 405 24.77 -8.40 1.30
N LEU A 406 25.20 -8.32 2.55
CA LEU A 406 24.40 -7.63 3.56
C LEU A 406 24.32 -6.12 3.24
N PRO A 407 23.12 -5.54 3.19
CA PRO A 407 22.94 -4.10 3.01
C PRO A 407 23.41 -3.32 4.25
N ALA A 408 23.45 -1.99 4.12
CA ALA A 408 23.63 -1.13 5.30
C ALA A 408 22.42 -1.24 6.24
N GLY A 409 22.62 -1.05 7.53
CA GLY A 409 21.58 -1.21 8.56
C GLY A 409 21.54 -2.61 9.19
N LEU A 410 22.33 -3.57 8.68
CA LEU A 410 22.41 -4.92 9.23
C LEU A 410 23.85 -5.33 9.55
N THR A 411 24.06 -5.84 10.76
CA THR A 411 25.32 -6.42 11.20
C THR A 411 25.23 -7.95 11.29
N TYR A 412 26.13 -8.67 10.63
CA TYR A 412 26.18 -10.15 10.71
C TYR A 412 26.44 -10.66 12.13
N GLN A 413 25.67 -11.65 12.59
CA GLN A 413 25.91 -12.34 13.86
C GLN A 413 26.87 -13.53 13.67
N ALA A 414 28.08 -13.40 14.22
CA ALA A 414 29.14 -14.40 14.08
C ALA A 414 28.76 -15.80 14.57
N GLY A 415 29.11 -16.83 13.79
CA GLY A 415 28.85 -18.23 14.06
C GLY A 415 27.42 -18.69 13.76
N SER A 416 26.62 -17.89 13.04
CA SER A 416 25.21 -18.21 12.72
C SER A 416 25.02 -18.95 11.39
N LEU A 417 26.05 -19.10 10.55
CA LEU A 417 25.92 -19.80 9.27
C LEU A 417 25.51 -21.27 9.45
N GLU A 418 24.41 -21.69 8.81
CA GLU A 418 23.93 -23.06 8.88
C GLU A 418 23.38 -23.54 7.52
N ILE A 419 23.67 -24.80 7.17
CA ILE A 419 22.88 -25.56 6.18
C ILE A 419 21.86 -26.37 6.97
N SER A 420 20.61 -25.92 7.01
CA SER A 420 19.57 -26.50 7.86
C SER A 420 18.88 -27.71 7.21
N ASP A 421 18.85 -27.77 5.87
CA ASP A 421 18.44 -28.97 5.13
C ASP A 421 19.24 -29.20 3.85
N GLY A 422 19.40 -30.47 3.45
CA GLY A 422 20.14 -30.90 2.26
C GLY A 422 21.56 -31.41 2.52
N PRO A 423 22.37 -31.59 1.46
CA PRO A 423 23.74 -32.09 1.58
C PRO A 423 24.64 -31.19 2.43
N ASN A 424 25.48 -31.81 3.26
CA ASN A 424 26.37 -31.14 4.22
C ASN A 424 25.66 -30.37 5.36
N MET A 425 24.44 -30.79 5.74
CA MET A 425 23.68 -30.24 6.86
C MET A 425 24.49 -30.06 8.16
N GLY A 426 24.18 -28.98 8.88
CA GLY A 426 24.77 -28.57 10.16
C GLY A 426 25.42 -27.19 10.09
N GLY A 427 25.75 -26.65 11.27
CA GLY A 427 26.44 -25.37 11.43
C GLY A 427 27.78 -25.30 10.69
N LYS A 428 28.12 -24.11 10.24
CA LYS A 428 29.32 -23.78 9.46
C LYS A 428 30.20 -22.78 10.19
N THR A 429 31.47 -22.76 9.83
CA THR A 429 32.42 -21.77 10.31
C THR A 429 32.38 -20.50 9.44
N ASP A 430 32.60 -19.34 10.05
CA ASP A 430 32.64 -18.07 9.31
C ASP A 430 33.92 -17.89 8.48
N GLN A 431 34.94 -18.71 8.75
CA GLN A 431 36.28 -18.55 8.21
C GLN A 431 36.34 -18.94 6.73
N ALA A 432 36.95 -18.10 5.90
CA ALA A 432 37.09 -18.41 4.48
C ALA A 432 37.93 -19.66 4.21
N GLY A 433 37.39 -20.55 3.37
CA GLY A 433 38.09 -21.71 2.82
C GLY A 433 38.34 -22.89 3.78
N ASP A 434 37.63 -23.01 4.90
CA ASP A 434 37.71 -24.19 5.78
C ASP A 434 36.52 -25.16 5.63
N ASP A 435 35.30 -24.67 5.40
CA ASP A 435 34.10 -25.47 5.10
C ASP A 435 33.16 -24.83 4.06
N GLN A 436 31.93 -25.36 3.91
CA GLN A 436 31.00 -24.95 2.85
C GLN A 436 30.47 -23.51 2.94
N ALA A 437 30.66 -22.79 4.05
CA ALA A 437 30.21 -21.41 4.15
C ALA A 437 31.33 -20.48 4.63
N GLU A 438 31.14 -19.18 4.44
CA GLU A 438 32.02 -18.14 4.99
C GLU A 438 31.29 -16.80 5.04
N TYR A 439 31.75 -15.92 5.92
CA TYR A 439 31.42 -14.51 5.92
C TYR A 439 32.69 -13.70 5.72
N ALA A 440 32.78 -12.95 4.62
CA ALA A 440 33.95 -12.15 4.31
C ALA A 440 33.56 -10.87 3.55
N ASN A 441 34.09 -9.73 4.00
CA ASN A 441 33.88 -8.41 3.37
C ASN A 441 32.40 -8.05 3.18
N GLY A 442 31.54 -8.33 4.16
CA GLY A 442 30.10 -8.05 4.09
C GLY A 442 29.29 -9.04 3.25
N THR A 443 29.92 -10.09 2.71
CA THR A 443 29.24 -11.10 1.89
C THR A 443 29.24 -12.45 2.59
N ILE A 444 28.05 -13.03 2.71
CA ILE A 444 27.81 -14.41 3.11
C ILE A 444 27.88 -15.28 1.86
N THR A 445 28.61 -16.38 1.91
CA THR A 445 28.73 -17.33 0.80
C THR A 445 28.47 -18.75 1.28
N PHE A 446 27.62 -19.49 0.56
CA PHE A 446 27.41 -20.92 0.76
C PHE A 446 27.72 -21.72 -0.51
N ARG A 447 28.36 -22.87 -0.37
CA ARG A 447 28.75 -23.78 -1.46
C ARG A 447 27.91 -25.06 -1.37
N LEU A 448 26.79 -25.06 -2.09
CA LEU A 448 25.65 -25.93 -1.85
C LEU A 448 25.67 -27.23 -2.67
N GLY A 449 24.88 -28.21 -2.25
CA GLY A 449 24.67 -29.45 -2.99
C GLY A 449 25.71 -30.55 -2.72
N ASN A 450 25.47 -31.71 -3.32
CA ASN A 450 26.28 -32.91 -3.08
C ASN A 450 27.71 -32.73 -3.61
N GLY A 451 28.71 -33.01 -2.77
CA GLY A 451 30.13 -32.81 -3.11
C GLY A 451 30.64 -31.38 -2.94
N GLY A 452 29.79 -30.44 -2.50
CA GLY A 452 30.20 -29.08 -2.11
C GLY A 452 31.24 -29.11 -0.99
N ASN A 453 32.22 -28.22 -1.07
CA ASN A 453 33.36 -28.16 -0.14
C ASN A 453 33.83 -26.71 0.03
N ALA A 454 34.95 -26.52 0.73
CA ALA A 454 35.48 -25.21 1.09
C ALA A 454 35.84 -24.25 -0.04
N THR A 455 35.91 -24.73 -1.28
CA THR A 455 36.36 -23.91 -2.42
C THR A 455 35.48 -24.05 -3.65
N SER A 456 34.48 -24.94 -3.64
CA SER A 456 33.65 -25.20 -4.82
C SER A 456 32.26 -25.67 -4.43
N GLY A 457 31.26 -25.16 -5.15
CA GLY A 457 29.89 -25.64 -5.06
C GLY A 457 29.76 -27.09 -5.52
N GLY A 458 28.74 -27.78 -5.02
CA GLY A 458 28.40 -29.15 -5.34
C GLY A 458 27.42 -29.27 -6.51
N THR A 459 26.68 -30.37 -6.52
CA THR A 459 25.62 -30.64 -7.49
C THR A 459 24.25 -30.69 -6.85
N LEU A 460 23.26 -30.07 -7.47
CA LEU A 460 21.85 -30.14 -7.09
C LEU A 460 21.05 -30.82 -8.21
N ALA A 461 20.47 -31.98 -7.91
CA ALA A 461 19.66 -32.73 -8.88
C ALA A 461 18.38 -31.96 -9.22
N ILE A 462 17.74 -32.34 -10.34
CA ILE A 462 16.42 -31.83 -10.72
C ILE A 462 15.43 -32.09 -9.57
N ASN A 463 14.70 -31.05 -9.17
CA ASN A 463 13.77 -31.01 -8.03
C ASN A 463 14.40 -31.25 -6.66
N ALA A 464 15.72 -31.18 -6.54
CA ALA A 464 16.38 -31.20 -5.23
C ALA A 464 16.44 -29.80 -4.65
N GLU A 465 16.39 -29.74 -3.32
CA GLU A 465 16.37 -28.52 -2.52
C GLU A 465 17.53 -28.53 -1.50
N THR A 466 17.94 -27.35 -1.05
CA THR A 466 18.87 -27.15 0.06
C THR A 466 18.50 -25.84 0.77
N THR A 467 18.42 -25.87 2.09
CA THR A 467 18.01 -24.71 2.90
C THR A 467 19.17 -24.24 3.75
N VAL A 468 19.39 -22.93 3.78
CA VAL A 468 20.41 -22.28 4.62
C VAL A 468 19.78 -21.24 5.53
N ARG A 469 20.46 -20.96 6.64
CA ARG A 469 20.07 -19.92 7.60
C ARG A 469 21.28 -19.12 8.04
N PHE A 470 21.08 -17.85 8.36
CA PHE A 470 22.05 -17.01 9.04
C PHE A 470 21.33 -15.88 9.79
N ARG A 471 22.00 -15.30 10.78
CA ARG A 471 21.43 -14.24 11.61
C ARG A 471 22.17 -12.93 11.42
N VAL A 472 21.41 -11.85 11.55
CA VAL A 472 21.90 -10.48 11.57
C VAL A 472 21.28 -9.74 12.76
N THR A 473 21.87 -8.61 13.12
CA THR A 473 21.32 -7.66 14.08
C THR A 473 21.00 -6.36 13.34
N VAL A 474 19.83 -5.77 13.61
CA VAL A 474 19.46 -4.44 13.11
C VAL A 474 20.37 -3.41 13.78
N ASP A 475 21.02 -2.55 12.99
CA ASP A 475 21.92 -1.53 13.49
C ASP A 475 21.13 -0.42 14.21
N SER A 476 21.71 0.21 15.24
CA SER A 476 21.04 1.22 16.09
C SER A 476 20.64 2.53 15.39
N ASN A 477 20.92 2.64 14.09
CA ASN A 477 20.64 3.82 13.27
C ASN A 477 19.96 3.41 11.94
N ALA A 478 19.48 2.18 11.87
CA ALA A 478 18.64 1.73 10.79
C ALA A 478 17.26 2.38 10.93
N SER A 479 16.67 2.73 9.81
CA SER A 479 15.33 3.28 9.69
C SER A 479 14.76 2.90 8.31
N GLY A 480 13.44 2.97 8.16
CA GLY A 480 12.74 2.63 6.93
C GLY A 480 12.96 1.19 6.47
N THR A 481 12.70 0.92 5.19
CA THR A 481 12.78 -0.45 4.68
C THR A 481 14.22 -0.89 4.30
N ILE A 482 14.74 -1.93 4.97
CA ILE A 482 16.00 -2.60 4.60
C ILE A 482 15.76 -3.71 3.57
N ALA A 483 16.17 -3.47 2.32
CA ALA A 483 16.07 -4.45 1.23
C ALA A 483 17.30 -5.36 1.13
N ASN A 484 17.12 -6.69 1.19
CA ASN A 484 18.21 -7.66 1.16
C ASN A 484 18.01 -8.81 0.14
N GLN A 485 18.94 -9.00 -0.80
CA GLN A 485 18.84 -9.98 -1.89
C GLN A 485 19.99 -11.01 -1.91
N ALA A 486 19.66 -12.31 -1.90
CA ALA A 486 20.63 -13.35 -2.20
C ALA A 486 20.64 -13.73 -3.70
N ILE A 487 21.80 -14.14 -4.20
CA ILE A 487 22.02 -14.63 -5.56
C ILE A 487 22.54 -16.08 -5.50
N VAL A 488 21.88 -16.97 -6.23
CA VAL A 488 22.35 -18.34 -6.45
C VAL A 488 23.02 -18.43 -7.82
N SER A 489 24.24 -18.93 -7.90
CA SER A 489 24.99 -19.11 -9.14
C SER A 489 25.24 -20.60 -9.41
N ALA A 490 24.97 -21.06 -10.64
CA ALA A 490 25.18 -22.45 -11.04
C ALA A 490 25.53 -22.61 -12.53
N THR A 491 26.07 -23.78 -12.88
CA THR A 491 26.38 -24.20 -14.26
C THR A 491 25.66 -25.49 -14.61
N GLY A 492 25.46 -25.79 -15.89
CA GLY A 492 24.99 -27.12 -16.33
C GLY A 492 26.09 -28.19 -16.29
N PRO A 493 25.76 -29.48 -16.50
CA PRO A 493 26.71 -30.61 -16.43
C PRO A 493 27.84 -30.58 -17.46
N GLY A 494 27.64 -29.90 -18.59
CA GLY A 494 28.68 -29.67 -19.60
C GLY A 494 29.73 -28.63 -19.19
N GLY A 495 29.56 -28.00 -18.02
CA GLY A 495 30.24 -26.75 -17.68
C GLY A 495 29.66 -25.58 -18.48
N GLY A 496 30.31 -24.42 -18.41
CA GLY A 496 29.88 -23.21 -19.11
C GLY A 496 30.10 -21.96 -18.26
N THR A 497 29.56 -20.84 -18.74
CA THR A 497 29.44 -19.62 -17.93
C THR A 497 28.40 -19.87 -16.83
N PRO A 498 28.69 -19.58 -15.56
CA PRO A 498 27.68 -19.61 -14.50
C PRO A 498 26.47 -18.72 -14.86
N GLN A 499 25.30 -19.14 -14.42
CA GLN A 499 24.06 -18.38 -14.47
C GLN A 499 23.69 -17.98 -13.05
N ASP A 500 23.28 -16.73 -12.89
CA ASP A 500 22.90 -16.16 -11.61
C ASP A 500 21.37 -16.08 -11.54
N TYR A 501 20.84 -16.50 -10.40
CA TYR A 501 19.42 -16.60 -10.09
C TYR A 501 19.19 -15.86 -8.76
N PRO A 502 18.69 -14.61 -8.79
CA PRO A 502 18.31 -13.93 -7.56
C PRO A 502 17.14 -14.67 -6.90
N THR A 503 17.13 -14.64 -5.56
CA THR A 503 16.06 -15.21 -4.74
C THR A 503 14.78 -14.37 -4.83
N ASP A 504 13.61 -14.98 -4.58
CA ASP A 504 12.29 -14.34 -4.41
C ASP A 504 12.28 -12.81 -4.50
N GLY A 505 12.03 -12.40 -5.73
CA GLY A 505 11.19 -11.28 -5.96
C GLY A 505 9.74 -11.65 -5.76
N ASN A 506 8.99 -11.08 -4.82
CA ASN A 506 7.54 -11.25 -4.73
C ASN A 506 6.76 -10.54 -5.88
N GLY A 507 7.19 -10.74 -7.14
CA GLY A 507 6.59 -10.21 -8.37
C GLY A 507 6.60 -11.19 -9.56
N ASN A 508 6.10 -10.74 -10.72
CA ASN A 508 5.86 -11.57 -11.93
C ASN A 508 7.14 -11.98 -12.71
N GLY A 509 8.33 -11.92 -12.11
CA GLY A 509 9.58 -12.25 -12.78
C GLY A 509 10.63 -12.85 -11.83
N PRO A 510 11.63 -13.59 -12.34
CA PRO A 510 12.75 -14.05 -11.54
C PRO A 510 13.46 -12.89 -10.82
N GLY A 511 13.49 -12.88 -9.49
CA GLY A 511 14.40 -12.05 -8.70
C GLY A 511 14.07 -10.56 -8.53
N ALA A 512 12.80 -10.14 -8.53
CA ALA A 512 12.40 -8.81 -8.03
C ALA A 512 10.95 -8.74 -7.50
N PRO A 513 10.68 -8.02 -6.38
CA PRO A 513 11.61 -7.23 -5.56
C PRO A 513 12.19 -7.96 -4.31
N PRO A 514 13.37 -7.53 -3.81
CA PRO A 514 14.08 -8.19 -2.70
C PRO A 514 13.27 -8.32 -1.41
N THR A 515 13.68 -9.22 -0.51
CA THR A 515 13.13 -9.31 0.85
C THR A 515 13.37 -8.00 1.60
N GLY A 516 12.31 -7.22 1.82
CA GLY A 516 12.30 -6.00 2.62
C GLY A 516 11.98 -6.29 4.09
N VAL A 517 12.60 -5.54 4.99
CA VAL A 517 12.27 -5.50 6.42
C VAL A 517 11.96 -4.03 6.72
N LEU A 518 10.72 -3.73 7.09
CA LEU A 518 10.36 -2.42 7.64
C LEU A 518 10.92 -2.35 9.06
N ILE A 519 11.54 -1.22 9.41
CA ILE A 519 11.84 -0.90 10.81
C ILE A 519 10.60 -0.17 11.32
N ASP A 520 9.95 -0.79 12.29
CA ASP A 520 8.59 -0.55 12.77
C ASP A 520 8.59 -1.14 14.18
N SER A 521 8.74 -0.28 15.19
CA SER A 521 9.20 -0.66 16.52
C SER A 521 8.08 -1.21 17.42
N ASP A 522 6.84 -0.74 17.28
CA ASP A 522 5.65 -1.30 17.95
C ASP A 522 4.93 -2.38 17.12
N GLY A 523 5.13 -2.41 15.80
CA GLY A 523 4.63 -3.45 14.90
C GLY A 523 3.23 -3.19 14.34
N ASP A 524 2.79 -1.94 14.29
CA ASP A 524 1.47 -1.51 13.81
C ASP A 524 1.33 -1.52 12.27
N GLY A 525 2.46 -1.45 11.56
CA GLY A 525 2.55 -1.44 10.10
C GLY A 525 2.91 -0.08 9.48
N LEU A 526 2.96 0.98 10.27
CA LEU A 526 3.69 2.21 9.97
C LEU A 526 5.18 1.98 10.33
N GLY A 527 6.08 2.85 9.89
CA GLY A 527 7.51 2.63 10.17
C GLY A 527 8.10 3.80 10.93
N ASP A 528 9.11 3.57 11.77
CA ASP A 528 9.67 4.59 12.67
C ASP A 528 10.04 5.91 11.98
N ASP A 529 10.43 5.87 10.69
CA ASP A 529 10.77 7.09 9.94
C ASP A 529 9.57 7.80 9.30
N GLU A 530 8.45 7.11 9.13
CA GLU A 530 7.16 7.66 8.71
C GLU A 530 6.42 8.25 9.91
N GLU A 531 6.38 7.54 11.04
CA GLU A 531 5.78 7.99 12.31
C GLU A 531 6.42 9.31 12.78
N LEU A 532 7.75 9.34 12.91
CA LEU A 532 8.48 10.58 13.24
C LEU A 532 8.29 11.72 12.22
N ALA A 533 7.85 11.41 11.00
CA ALA A 533 7.62 12.42 9.97
C ALA A 533 6.20 12.99 10.01
N ILE A 534 5.23 12.24 10.55
CA ILE A 534 3.84 12.69 10.69
C ILE A 534 3.51 13.12 12.13
N GLY A 535 4.31 12.73 13.13
CA GLY A 535 4.16 13.19 14.52
C GLY A 535 3.80 12.11 15.53
N THR A 536 3.42 10.91 15.06
CA THR A 536 3.06 9.77 15.90
C THR A 536 4.27 9.16 16.63
N ASP A 537 4.05 8.42 17.73
CA ASP A 537 5.12 7.82 18.55
C ASP A 537 5.54 6.44 18.00
N PRO A 538 6.80 6.25 17.53
CA PRO A 538 7.29 4.96 17.04
C PRO A 538 7.30 3.78 18.03
N PHE A 539 6.85 3.99 19.26
CA PHE A 539 6.77 2.97 20.29
C PHE A 539 5.36 2.77 20.82
N ASP A 540 4.39 3.51 20.30
CA ASP A 540 2.99 3.39 20.61
C ASP A 540 2.21 3.11 19.33
N ALA A 541 1.51 1.98 19.30
CA ALA A 541 0.92 1.49 18.06
C ALA A 541 -0.37 2.25 17.67
N ASP A 542 -0.92 3.07 18.57
CA ASP A 542 -2.24 3.71 18.49
C ASP A 542 -2.10 5.02 19.29
N SER A 543 -1.62 6.06 18.61
CA SER A 543 -1.08 7.27 19.24
C SER A 543 -2.16 8.19 19.82
N ASP A 544 -3.39 8.10 19.32
CA ASP A 544 -4.57 8.85 19.80
C ASP A 544 -5.51 8.01 20.70
N ASP A 545 -5.20 6.72 20.90
CA ASP A 545 -5.90 5.80 21.79
C ASP A 545 -7.37 5.53 21.41
N ASP A 546 -7.69 5.69 20.13
CA ASP A 546 -9.04 5.60 19.58
C ASP A 546 -9.47 4.14 19.29
N GLY A 547 -8.51 3.22 19.33
CA GLY A 547 -8.68 1.80 19.06
C GLY A 547 -8.24 1.35 17.68
N VAL A 548 -7.75 2.26 16.83
CA VAL A 548 -7.19 2.04 15.51
C VAL A 548 -5.69 2.36 15.53
N PRO A 549 -4.84 1.33 15.38
CA PRO A 549 -3.41 1.54 15.23
C PRO A 549 -3.03 2.47 14.07
N ASP A 550 -2.04 3.34 14.24
CA ASP A 550 -1.63 4.38 13.26
C ASP A 550 -1.36 3.80 11.86
N GLY A 551 -0.78 2.60 11.79
CA GLY A 551 -0.50 1.87 10.56
C GLY A 551 -1.74 1.27 9.88
N MET A 552 -2.87 1.19 10.58
CA MET A 552 -4.18 0.77 10.09
C MET A 552 -5.11 1.92 9.75
N GLU A 553 -4.79 3.12 10.20
CA GLU A 553 -5.52 4.36 9.90
C GLU A 553 -5.66 4.63 8.39
N ILE A 554 -6.74 5.31 8.02
CA ILE A 554 -6.99 5.65 6.61
C ILE A 554 -6.32 6.98 6.28
N ASP A 555 -5.25 6.90 5.50
CA ASP A 555 -4.44 8.08 5.13
C ASP A 555 -3.90 8.81 6.39
N PRO A 556 -3.14 8.15 7.29
CA PRO A 556 -2.83 8.59 8.67
C PRO A 556 -2.14 9.95 8.82
N GLY A 557 -1.50 10.46 7.77
CA GLY A 557 -0.86 11.79 7.76
C GLY A 557 -1.71 12.88 7.12
N LEU A 558 -3.00 12.64 6.91
CA LEU A 558 -3.98 13.62 6.50
C LEU A 558 -4.69 14.14 7.74
N ASP A 559 -5.01 15.41 7.74
CA ASP A 559 -5.97 16.07 8.63
C ASP A 559 -7.27 16.17 7.81
N THR A 560 -8.30 15.42 8.20
CA THR A 560 -9.49 15.18 7.37
C THR A 560 -10.53 16.28 7.49
N ASP A 561 -10.74 16.77 8.71
CA ASP A 561 -11.77 17.73 9.07
C ASP A 561 -11.20 19.17 9.19
N GLY A 562 -9.89 19.30 9.37
CA GLY A 562 -9.16 20.56 9.39
C GLY A 562 -8.91 21.12 10.78
N ASP A 563 -8.99 20.32 11.84
CA ASP A 563 -8.85 20.78 13.23
C ASP A 563 -7.40 20.96 13.71
N GLY A 564 -6.44 20.48 12.92
CA GLY A 564 -5.01 20.57 13.19
C GLY A 564 -4.38 19.27 13.68
N LEU A 565 -5.18 18.27 14.02
CA LEU A 565 -4.74 16.90 14.24
C LEU A 565 -4.79 16.14 12.91
N ILE A 566 -3.85 15.22 12.74
CA ILE A 566 -3.91 14.27 11.62
C ILE A 566 -4.70 13.05 12.09
N ASN A 567 -5.32 12.30 11.18
CA ASN A 567 -6.14 11.13 11.48
C ASN A 567 -5.49 10.05 12.38
N ALA A 568 -4.17 10.02 12.55
CA ALA A 568 -3.48 9.09 13.46
C ALA A 568 -3.09 9.72 14.81
N LEU A 569 -3.51 10.96 15.02
CA LEU A 569 -3.41 11.72 16.26
C LEU A 569 -4.79 12.30 16.63
N ASP A 570 -5.84 11.89 15.93
CA ASP A 570 -7.18 12.45 16.02
C ASP A 570 -8.18 11.31 16.31
N PRO A 571 -8.70 11.23 17.54
CA PRO A 571 -9.63 10.18 17.92
C PRO A 571 -10.93 10.08 17.10
N ASP A 572 -11.37 11.18 16.49
CA ASP A 572 -12.63 11.32 15.72
C ASP A 572 -12.31 12.11 14.43
N SER A 573 -11.70 11.43 13.46
CA SER A 573 -11.12 12.02 12.23
C SER A 573 -12.06 12.90 11.41
N ASP A 574 -13.38 12.82 11.62
CA ASP A 574 -14.36 13.65 10.94
C ASP A 574 -15.26 14.50 11.84
N ASN A 575 -14.97 14.49 13.15
CA ASN A 575 -15.58 15.28 14.20
C ASN A 575 -17.10 15.22 14.19
N ASP A 576 -17.62 13.99 14.15
CA ASP A 576 -19.06 13.71 14.12
C ASP A 576 -19.64 13.21 15.44
N GLY A 577 -18.75 12.92 16.39
CA GLY A 577 -19.03 12.47 17.74
C GLY A 577 -18.89 10.95 17.91
N LEU A 578 -18.29 10.23 16.96
CA LEU A 578 -17.95 8.80 17.05
C LEU A 578 -16.48 8.57 16.77
N TYR A 579 -15.75 8.01 17.74
CA TYR A 579 -14.34 7.68 17.54
C TYR A 579 -14.12 6.63 16.45
N ASP A 580 -13.04 6.75 15.66
CA ASP A 580 -12.83 5.98 14.42
C ASP A 580 -12.85 4.47 14.67
N GLY A 581 -12.25 4.03 15.79
CA GLY A 581 -12.28 2.64 16.23
C GLY A 581 -13.69 2.09 16.42
N THR A 582 -14.61 2.90 16.95
CA THR A 582 -16.03 2.53 17.14
C THR A 582 -16.73 2.39 15.79
N GLU A 583 -16.51 3.33 14.90
CA GLU A 583 -17.10 3.37 13.57
C GLU A 583 -16.63 2.21 12.68
N MET A 584 -15.37 1.80 12.84
CA MET A 584 -14.81 0.60 12.23
C MET A 584 -15.30 -0.71 12.86
N GLY A 585 -16.03 -0.64 13.98
CA GLY A 585 -16.59 -1.77 14.71
C GLY A 585 -15.56 -2.55 15.54
N LEU A 586 -14.56 -1.84 16.09
CA LEU A 586 -13.50 -2.39 16.93
C LEU A 586 -13.88 -2.42 18.41
N ASP A 587 -13.18 -3.23 19.20
CA ASP A 587 -13.49 -3.48 20.62
C ASP A 587 -12.46 -2.89 21.60
N CYS A 588 -11.72 -1.87 21.16
CA CYS A 588 -10.63 -1.21 21.91
C CYS A 588 -9.57 -2.19 22.44
N SER A 589 -9.33 -3.29 21.71
CA SER A 589 -8.32 -4.31 22.08
C SER A 589 -7.10 -4.32 21.16
N SER A 590 -6.98 -3.29 20.33
CA SER A 590 -5.83 -3.05 19.48
C SER A 590 -4.57 -2.86 20.34
N PRO A 591 -3.38 -3.22 19.82
CA PRO A 591 -2.12 -2.83 20.46
C PRO A 591 -2.01 -1.30 20.52
N GLY A 592 -1.44 -0.75 21.60
CA GLY A 592 -1.32 0.70 21.80
C GLY A 592 -2.41 1.21 22.75
N THR A 593 -3.67 1.17 22.30
CA THR A 593 -4.87 1.72 22.97
C THR A 593 -4.85 1.75 24.52
N ASP A 594 -4.71 2.94 25.10
CA ASP A 594 -4.88 3.26 26.51
C ASP A 594 -6.32 3.71 26.84
N LEU A 595 -7.11 2.75 27.31
CA LEU A 595 -8.49 2.97 27.75
C LEU A 595 -8.67 4.03 28.87
N THR A 596 -7.58 4.50 29.50
CA THR A 596 -7.68 5.57 30.51
C THR A 596 -7.87 6.96 29.88
N LYS A 597 -7.50 7.13 28.59
CA LYS A 597 -7.76 8.34 27.81
C LYS A 597 -9.22 8.50 27.40
N LYS A 598 -9.99 7.41 27.39
CA LYS A 598 -11.42 7.36 27.00
C LYS A 598 -11.73 7.71 25.55
N HIS A 599 -10.71 7.85 24.70
CA HIS A 599 -10.84 8.04 23.26
C HIS A 599 -11.32 6.79 22.51
N CYS A 600 -11.59 5.67 23.20
CA CYS A 600 -12.18 4.49 22.56
C CYS A 600 -13.40 3.98 23.31
N ILE A 601 -14.51 3.82 22.59
CA ILE A 601 -15.73 3.18 23.07
C ILE A 601 -15.89 1.83 22.35
N PRO A 602 -15.88 0.68 23.06
CA PRO A 602 -15.96 -0.61 22.39
C PRO A 602 -17.30 -0.78 21.66
N ASP A 603 -17.25 -1.13 20.38
CA ASP A 603 -18.46 -1.33 19.59
C ASP A 603 -19.34 -2.45 20.18
N ALA A 604 -20.58 -2.07 20.49
CA ALA A 604 -21.54 -2.88 21.21
C ALA A 604 -22.23 -3.94 20.33
N ASP A 605 -22.11 -3.88 19.00
CA ASP A 605 -22.72 -4.85 18.09
C ASP A 605 -21.77 -5.71 17.23
N MET A 606 -20.45 -5.55 17.41
CA MET A 606 -19.34 -6.26 16.77
C MET A 606 -19.32 -6.11 15.23
N GLY A 607 -19.41 -4.85 14.76
CA GLY A 607 -19.37 -4.40 13.38
C GLY A 607 -20.63 -4.77 12.60
N ALA A 608 -21.78 -4.87 13.27
CA ALA A 608 -23.06 -5.06 12.58
C ALA A 608 -23.55 -3.74 11.99
N THR A 609 -23.27 -2.63 12.67
CA THR A 609 -23.32 -1.25 12.16
C THR A 609 -21.88 -0.73 12.11
N THR A 610 -21.52 -0.03 11.04
CA THR A 610 -20.19 0.60 10.86
C THR A 610 -20.37 1.81 9.96
N THR A 611 -19.66 2.88 10.24
CA THR A 611 -19.65 4.15 9.51
C THR A 611 -18.29 4.34 8.82
N ASP A 612 -18.05 5.47 8.17
CA ASP A 612 -16.82 5.79 7.44
C ASP A 612 -16.11 6.91 8.19
N PRO A 613 -14.99 6.66 8.90
CA PRO A 613 -14.40 7.64 9.83
C PRO A 613 -13.89 8.94 9.26
N LEU A 614 -13.92 9.05 7.93
CA LEU A 614 -13.51 10.26 7.22
C LEU A 614 -14.70 10.97 6.57
N ASN A 615 -15.92 10.63 6.97
CA ASN A 615 -17.15 11.15 6.42
C ASN A 615 -18.27 11.22 7.48
N PRO A 616 -18.59 12.43 7.97
CA PRO A 616 -19.40 12.65 9.17
C PRO A 616 -20.91 12.51 8.92
N ASP A 617 -21.33 11.78 7.88
CA ASP A 617 -22.72 11.48 7.49
C ASP A 617 -22.66 10.33 6.46
N THR A 618 -22.47 9.11 6.96
CA THR A 618 -22.21 7.91 6.16
C THR A 618 -23.31 7.64 5.13
N ASP A 619 -24.57 7.91 5.47
CA ASP A 619 -25.69 7.61 4.60
C ASP A 619 -26.11 8.76 3.66
N GLY A 620 -25.63 9.98 3.91
CA GLY A 620 -25.90 11.20 3.15
C GLY A 620 -27.29 11.80 3.43
N GLY A 621 -27.79 11.62 4.65
CA GLY A 621 -29.11 12.01 5.14
C GLY A 621 -29.19 13.46 5.59
N GLY A 622 -28.05 14.01 6.03
CA GLY A 622 -27.89 15.35 6.58
C GLY A 622 -27.97 15.43 8.10
N VAL A 623 -27.85 14.29 8.79
CA VAL A 623 -27.58 14.19 10.23
C VAL A 623 -26.24 13.45 10.36
N ARG A 624 -25.41 13.86 11.32
CA ARG A 624 -24.09 13.26 11.55
C ARG A 624 -24.21 11.88 12.20
N ASP A 625 -23.25 10.97 11.98
CA ASP A 625 -23.38 9.60 12.44
C ASP A 625 -23.42 9.52 13.98
N GLY A 626 -22.58 10.30 14.68
CA GLY A 626 -22.66 10.46 16.14
C GLY A 626 -23.95 11.10 16.67
N ALA A 627 -24.65 11.90 15.86
CA ALA A 627 -25.99 12.40 16.23
C ALA A 627 -27.07 11.32 16.11
N GLU A 628 -26.86 10.33 15.25
CA GLU A 628 -27.73 9.18 15.13
C GLU A 628 -27.46 8.12 16.21
N ASP A 629 -26.22 8.01 16.70
CA ASP A 629 -25.78 7.18 17.83
C ASP A 629 -25.23 8.04 18.99
N PHE A 630 -26.10 8.84 19.62
CA PHE A 630 -25.70 9.78 20.68
C PHE A 630 -25.05 9.14 21.92
N ASN A 631 -25.13 7.81 22.07
CA ASN A 631 -24.45 7.11 23.17
C ASN A 631 -23.08 6.53 22.76
N ARG A 632 -22.72 6.69 21.48
CA ARG A 632 -21.42 6.44 20.87
C ARG A 632 -20.92 5.01 20.96
N ASN A 633 -21.82 4.03 21.00
CA ASN A 633 -21.44 2.64 21.22
C ASN A 633 -21.43 1.78 19.94
N GLY A 634 -21.57 2.40 18.77
CA GLY A 634 -21.59 1.76 17.45
C GLY A 634 -22.87 0.97 17.17
N ARG A 635 -23.86 0.98 18.08
CA ARG A 635 -25.05 0.12 18.00
C ARG A 635 -26.33 0.93 18.08
N VAL A 636 -27.12 0.85 17.01
CA VAL A 636 -28.49 1.38 16.97
C VAL A 636 -29.37 0.86 18.12
N ASP A 637 -29.59 1.70 19.13
CA ASP A 637 -30.37 1.42 20.33
C ASP A 637 -31.78 2.06 20.32
N PRO A 638 -32.68 1.67 21.24
CA PRO A 638 -34.05 2.19 21.27
C PRO A 638 -34.10 3.69 21.64
N GLY A 639 -34.17 4.57 20.64
CA GLY A 639 -34.21 6.02 20.84
C GLY A 639 -33.39 6.76 19.79
N GLU A 640 -32.42 6.05 19.23
CA GLU A 640 -31.50 6.45 18.16
C GLU A 640 -32.06 6.18 16.76
N THR A 641 -31.37 6.72 15.77
CA THR A 641 -31.57 6.43 14.34
C THR A 641 -30.39 5.60 13.82
N ASP A 642 -30.48 5.10 12.58
CA ASP A 642 -29.48 4.20 12.00
C ASP A 642 -28.59 4.98 11.02
N PRO A 643 -27.29 5.22 11.34
CA PRO A 643 -26.37 6.04 10.53
C PRO A 643 -26.05 5.45 9.16
N THR A 644 -26.59 4.27 8.83
CA THR A 644 -26.39 3.60 7.53
C THR A 644 -27.68 3.52 6.69
N ALA A 645 -28.76 4.15 7.14
CA ALA A 645 -30.13 3.96 6.66
C ALA A 645 -30.50 4.65 5.33
N GLY A 646 -29.62 4.67 4.34
CA GLY A 646 -29.95 4.92 2.94
C GLY A 646 -30.53 6.32 2.62
N ASN A 647 -29.70 7.35 2.74
CA ASN A 647 -29.99 8.78 2.53
C ASN A 647 -31.01 9.30 3.54
N GLY A 648 -30.81 8.96 4.80
CA GLY A 648 -31.48 9.54 5.93
C GLY A 648 -32.95 9.19 6.04
N ALA A 649 -33.27 7.90 6.02
CA ALA A 649 -34.67 7.48 6.00
C ALA A 649 -35.42 7.77 7.31
N ASP A 650 -34.69 7.98 8.41
CA ASP A 650 -35.18 8.08 9.79
C ASP A 650 -34.76 9.32 10.57
N ASP A 651 -33.87 10.14 10.00
CA ASP A 651 -33.27 11.39 10.53
C ASP A 651 -34.28 12.39 11.06
N ALA A 652 -35.49 12.40 10.52
CA ALA A 652 -36.56 13.31 10.95
C ALA A 652 -36.99 13.13 12.41
N SER A 653 -36.37 12.19 13.12
CA SER A 653 -36.57 11.88 14.54
C SER A 653 -35.50 12.47 15.45
N VAL A 654 -34.35 12.88 14.90
CA VAL A 654 -33.28 13.60 15.61
C VAL A 654 -33.71 15.06 15.79
N VAL A 655 -33.49 15.59 16.99
CA VAL A 655 -33.86 16.95 17.39
C VAL A 655 -32.58 17.68 17.75
N ASP A 656 -32.45 18.88 17.20
CA ASP A 656 -31.37 19.83 17.38
C ASP A 656 -32.09 21.19 17.47
N SER A 657 -31.99 21.83 18.63
CA SER A 657 -32.95 22.84 19.09
C SER A 657 -32.50 24.27 18.80
N ASP A 658 -31.21 24.56 18.89
CA ASP A 658 -30.53 25.80 18.51
C ASP A 658 -29.96 25.76 17.08
N GLY A 659 -29.64 24.57 16.55
CA GLY A 659 -29.25 24.37 15.15
C GLY A 659 -27.74 24.45 14.91
N ASP A 660 -26.93 24.11 15.90
CA ASP A 660 -25.47 24.25 15.90
C ASP A 660 -24.74 23.06 15.22
N GLY A 661 -25.35 21.88 15.24
CA GLY A 661 -24.81 20.64 14.66
C GLY A 661 -24.81 19.45 15.62
N LEU A 662 -24.95 19.67 16.93
CA LEU A 662 -25.18 18.62 17.92
C LEU A 662 -26.68 18.41 18.12
N SER A 663 -27.06 17.17 18.42
CA SER A 663 -28.45 16.88 18.79
C SER A 663 -28.68 17.14 20.27
N ASP A 664 -29.93 17.47 20.66
CA ASP A 664 -30.37 17.59 22.05
C ASP A 664 -29.93 16.38 22.91
N GLY A 665 -29.77 15.20 22.28
CA GLY A 665 -29.32 13.98 22.93
C GLY A 665 -27.82 13.92 23.19
N GLN A 666 -27.00 14.42 22.26
CA GLN A 666 -25.54 14.52 22.39
C GLN A 666 -25.17 15.60 23.39
N GLU A 667 -25.76 16.79 23.29
CA GLU A 667 -25.50 17.92 24.20
C GLU A 667 -25.77 17.53 25.66
N LEU A 668 -26.91 16.88 25.92
CA LEU A 668 -27.21 16.33 27.24
C LEU A 668 -26.26 15.23 27.71
N ALA A 669 -25.58 14.54 26.78
CA ALA A 669 -24.63 13.49 27.11
C ALA A 669 -23.25 14.06 27.47
N ILE A 670 -22.83 15.14 26.81
CA ILE A 670 -21.51 15.77 27.03
C ILE A 670 -21.56 16.91 28.06
N GLY A 671 -22.71 17.57 28.23
CA GLY A 671 -22.95 18.54 29.31
C GLY A 671 -23.35 19.95 28.85
N THR A 672 -23.36 20.22 27.55
CA THR A 672 -23.75 21.49 26.94
C THR A 672 -25.27 21.75 27.01
N ASP A 673 -25.74 22.99 26.75
CA ASP A 673 -27.18 23.35 26.81
C ASP A 673 -27.84 23.20 25.42
N PRO A 674 -28.86 22.31 25.26
CA PRO A 674 -29.64 22.15 24.02
C PRO A 674 -30.43 23.36 23.51
N ASN A 675 -30.16 24.57 23.99
CA ASN A 675 -30.79 25.79 23.51
C ASN A 675 -29.79 26.94 23.41
N ASP A 676 -28.51 26.66 23.57
CA ASP A 676 -27.40 27.60 23.56
C ASP A 676 -26.37 27.04 22.58
N ALA A 677 -26.24 27.69 21.42
CA ALA A 677 -25.43 27.14 20.34
C ALA A 677 -23.92 27.20 20.58
N ASP A 678 -23.47 27.91 21.64
CA ASP A 678 -22.09 28.29 21.95
C ASP A 678 -22.06 28.44 23.49
N SER A 679 -21.80 27.33 24.16
CA SER A 679 -22.06 27.12 25.59
C SER A 679 -21.04 27.84 26.49
N ASP A 680 -19.87 28.16 25.98
CA ASP A 680 -18.76 28.81 26.69
C ASP A 680 -18.50 30.27 26.26
N ASP A 681 -19.19 30.75 25.22
CA ASP A 681 -19.14 32.11 24.67
C ASP A 681 -17.81 32.47 24.00
N ASP A 682 -17.04 31.49 23.53
CA ASP A 682 -15.71 31.69 22.94
C ASP A 682 -15.76 32.16 21.47
N GLY A 683 -16.91 31.95 20.83
CA GLY A 683 -17.19 32.29 19.44
C GLY A 683 -17.26 31.10 18.48
N VAL A 684 -17.07 29.87 18.95
CA VAL A 684 -17.27 28.61 18.23
C VAL A 684 -18.56 27.96 18.74
N PRO A 685 -19.49 27.58 17.85
CA PRO A 685 -20.66 26.83 18.27
C PRO A 685 -20.28 25.40 18.71
N ASP A 686 -20.94 24.83 19.72
CA ASP A 686 -20.59 23.51 20.31
C ASP A 686 -20.42 22.41 19.24
N GLY A 687 -21.33 22.35 18.26
CA GLY A 687 -21.26 21.41 17.13
C GLY A 687 -20.24 21.71 16.03
N GLN A 688 -19.42 22.75 16.21
CA GLN A 688 -18.34 23.16 15.32
C GLN A 688 -16.96 23.15 16.00
N GLU A 689 -16.88 22.88 17.29
CA GLU A 689 -15.61 22.66 17.95
C GLU A 689 -15.00 21.34 17.51
N ALA A 690 -13.68 21.30 17.60
CA ALA A 690 -12.92 20.10 17.36
C ALA A 690 -13.00 19.21 18.59
N ASN A 691 -13.29 17.93 18.39
CA ASN A 691 -13.41 16.94 19.46
C ASN A 691 -14.25 17.43 20.66
N PRO A 692 -15.52 17.87 20.47
CA PRO A 692 -16.28 18.66 21.44
C PRO A 692 -16.55 18.00 22.80
N ALA A 693 -16.24 16.71 22.95
CA ALA A 693 -16.42 15.98 24.21
C ALA A 693 -15.11 15.62 24.92
N ASP A 694 -13.98 15.94 24.29
CA ASP A 694 -12.67 15.69 24.84
C ASP A 694 -12.24 16.89 25.69
N ASP A 695 -11.26 16.68 26.55
CA ASP A 695 -10.67 17.64 27.48
C ASP A 695 -9.18 17.69 27.13
N THR A 696 -8.85 18.56 26.17
CA THR A 696 -7.61 18.46 25.39
C THR A 696 -6.38 18.74 26.22
N ASP A 697 -6.45 19.73 27.10
CA ASP A 697 -5.34 20.12 27.98
C ASP A 697 -5.44 19.52 29.41
N GLY A 698 -6.57 18.92 29.75
CA GLY A 698 -6.78 18.23 31.02
C GLY A 698 -7.13 19.16 32.18
N ASP A 699 -7.67 20.35 31.93
CA ASP A 699 -8.08 21.30 32.97
C ASP A 699 -9.44 21.00 33.61
N GLY A 700 -10.18 20.04 33.04
CA GLY A 700 -11.45 19.54 33.56
C GLY A 700 -12.68 20.10 32.86
N LEU A 701 -12.50 21.04 31.93
CA LEU A 701 -13.52 21.42 30.95
C LEU A 701 -13.34 20.54 29.70
N ILE A 702 -14.46 20.23 29.03
CA ILE A 702 -14.37 19.65 27.69
C ILE A 702 -14.26 20.79 26.69
N ASN A 703 -13.72 20.56 25.51
CA ASN A 703 -13.56 21.58 24.47
C ASN A 703 -14.87 22.39 24.27
N ALA A 704 -16.04 21.73 24.34
CA ALA A 704 -17.35 22.40 24.24
C ALA A 704 -17.81 23.29 25.40
N LEU A 705 -17.00 23.38 26.43
CA LEU A 705 -17.22 24.20 27.61
C LEU A 705 -15.96 25.00 27.95
N ASP A 706 -14.93 24.92 27.10
CA ASP A 706 -13.59 25.42 27.33
C ASP A 706 -13.22 26.46 26.27
N PRO A 707 -13.13 27.75 26.66
CA PRO A 707 -12.91 28.81 25.69
C PRO A 707 -11.48 28.86 25.10
N ASP A 708 -10.50 28.12 25.65
CA ASP A 708 -9.10 28.04 25.22
C ASP A 708 -8.61 26.59 25.36
N SER A 709 -9.07 25.70 24.47
CA SER A 709 -8.98 24.23 24.60
C SER A 709 -7.54 23.68 24.71
N ASP A 710 -6.51 24.44 24.35
CA ASP A 710 -5.11 24.03 24.47
C ASP A 710 -4.26 24.91 25.43
N ASN A 711 -4.91 25.85 26.11
CA ASN A 711 -4.35 26.72 27.12
C ASN A 711 -3.12 27.51 26.66
N ASP A 712 -3.25 28.14 25.50
CA ASP A 712 -2.19 28.94 24.89
C ASP A 712 -2.39 30.46 25.00
N ALA A 713 -3.54 30.86 25.54
CA ALA A 713 -4.07 32.21 25.74
C ALA A 713 -4.76 32.86 24.53
N LEU A 714 -4.89 32.20 23.37
CA LEU A 714 -5.91 32.53 22.37
C LEU A 714 -7.22 31.82 22.73
N PHE A 715 -8.33 32.31 22.19
CA PHE A 715 -9.60 31.59 22.30
C PHE A 715 -9.84 30.83 21.01
N ASP A 716 -10.46 29.65 21.06
CA ASP A 716 -10.62 28.75 19.91
C ASP A 716 -11.26 29.48 18.71
N GLY A 717 -12.27 30.32 18.97
CA GLY A 717 -12.91 31.15 17.96
C GLY A 717 -11.95 32.10 17.23
N THR A 718 -10.93 32.62 17.91
CA THR A 718 -9.87 33.46 17.31
C THR A 718 -8.97 32.64 16.40
N GLU A 719 -8.60 31.44 16.86
CA GLU A 719 -7.68 30.53 16.19
C GLU A 719 -8.28 29.96 14.90
N MET A 720 -9.56 29.63 14.94
CA MET A 720 -10.36 29.25 13.77
C MET A 720 -10.66 30.42 12.82
N GLY A 721 -10.24 31.65 13.18
CA GLY A 721 -10.44 32.86 12.37
C GLY A 721 -11.90 33.34 12.31
N LEU A 722 -12.67 33.06 13.37
CA LEU A 722 -14.08 33.42 13.50
C LEU A 722 -14.26 34.81 14.11
N ASP A 723 -15.50 35.28 14.09
CA ASP A 723 -15.88 36.51 14.77
C ASP A 723 -16.90 36.23 15.87
N CYS A 724 -16.95 37.09 16.89
CA CYS A 724 -17.92 36.99 17.99
C CYS A 724 -19.36 37.38 17.59
N SER A 725 -19.81 37.00 16.38
CA SER A 725 -21.16 37.29 15.88
C SER A 725 -21.94 36.06 15.44
N LEU A 726 -21.40 34.87 15.72
CA LEU A 726 -22.08 33.59 15.56
C LEU A 726 -23.28 33.47 16.52
N PRO A 727 -24.19 32.51 16.27
CA PRO A 727 -25.38 32.34 17.09
C PRO A 727 -25.00 32.11 18.56
N ASP A 728 -25.77 32.75 19.43
CA ASP A 728 -25.76 32.57 20.88
C ASP A 728 -24.49 32.92 21.68
N THR A 729 -23.33 33.14 21.02
CA THR A 729 -22.16 33.83 21.62
C THR A 729 -22.54 35.14 22.34
N ASP A 730 -22.16 35.31 23.61
CA ASP A 730 -22.23 36.55 24.41
C ASP A 730 -20.86 37.22 24.57
N PRO A 731 -20.49 38.20 23.70
CA PRO A 731 -19.26 38.97 23.84
C PRO A 731 -19.15 39.79 25.12
N ALA A 732 -20.18 39.83 25.97
CA ALA A 732 -20.12 40.44 27.29
C ALA A 732 -19.55 39.51 28.37
N ALA A 733 -19.48 38.19 28.12
CA ALA A 733 -18.80 37.22 28.96
C ALA A 733 -17.29 37.51 29.02
N GLY A 734 -16.71 37.88 27.87
CA GLY A 734 -15.29 38.26 27.79
C GLY A 734 -14.38 37.21 27.16
N ARG A 735 -14.96 36.05 26.83
CA ARG A 735 -14.31 34.85 26.28
C ARG A 735 -14.15 34.82 24.76
N CYS A 736 -14.51 35.89 24.04
CA CYS A 736 -14.31 35.95 22.59
C CYS A 736 -13.55 37.21 22.16
N ILE A 737 -12.50 37.01 21.36
CA ILE A 737 -11.80 38.08 20.63
C ILE A 737 -11.98 37.86 19.13
N ALA A 738 -12.69 38.77 18.46
CA ALA A 738 -12.93 38.61 17.03
C ALA A 738 -11.62 38.71 16.22
N ASP A 739 -11.39 37.73 15.34
CA ASP A 739 -10.22 37.70 14.48
C ASP A 739 -10.14 38.94 13.56
N GLY A 740 -8.97 39.56 13.58
CA GLY A 740 -8.66 40.82 12.94
C GLY A 740 -8.35 40.71 11.45
N ASP A 741 -8.00 39.52 10.94
CA ASP A 741 -7.63 39.32 9.53
C ASP A 741 -8.58 38.45 8.69
N MET A 742 -9.63 37.92 9.31
CA MET A 742 -10.72 37.10 8.76
C MET A 742 -10.23 35.75 8.23
N GLY A 743 -9.52 34.99 9.06
CA GLY A 743 -8.95 33.67 8.82
C GLY A 743 -7.82 33.68 7.80
N ALA A 744 -7.06 34.78 7.73
CA ALA A 744 -5.85 34.82 6.92
C ALA A 744 -4.67 34.17 7.65
N THR A 745 -4.68 34.25 8.97
CA THR A 745 -3.87 33.46 9.90
C THR A 745 -4.86 32.65 10.75
N THR A 746 -4.59 31.37 10.93
CA THR A 746 -5.39 30.46 11.77
C THR A 746 -4.45 29.47 12.41
N THR A 747 -4.72 29.11 13.65
CA THR A 747 -4.00 28.13 14.47
C THR A 747 -4.94 26.99 14.83
N SER A 748 -4.43 25.93 15.46
CA SER A 748 -5.24 24.80 15.91
C SER A 748 -5.66 25.04 17.35
N PRO A 749 -6.96 24.97 17.68
CA PRO A 749 -7.42 25.13 19.07
C PRO A 749 -7.05 23.95 19.97
N LEU A 750 -6.56 22.85 19.39
CA LEU A 750 -6.18 21.65 20.12
C LEU A 750 -4.66 21.49 20.24
N ASN A 751 -3.88 22.43 19.68
CA ASN A 751 -2.43 22.35 19.66
C ASN A 751 -1.79 23.72 19.88
N ARG A 752 -1.41 23.92 21.14
CA ARG A 752 -0.75 25.09 21.71
C ARG A 752 0.41 25.68 20.91
N ASP A 753 1.06 24.90 20.03
CA ASP A 753 2.16 25.31 19.15
C ASP A 753 1.91 24.75 17.74
N THR A 754 1.11 25.46 16.95
CA THR A 754 0.64 25.02 15.63
C THR A 754 1.78 24.66 14.67
N ASP A 755 2.91 25.36 14.74
CA ASP A 755 4.03 25.13 13.82
C ASP A 755 5.11 24.17 14.36
N GLY A 756 5.08 23.86 15.66
CA GLY A 756 6.00 22.98 16.36
C GLY A 756 7.38 23.61 16.60
N GLY A 757 7.40 24.92 16.81
CA GLY A 757 8.58 25.76 16.97
C GLY A 757 9.13 25.85 18.39
N GLY A 758 8.28 25.56 19.37
CA GLY A 758 8.53 25.59 20.80
C GLY A 758 8.10 26.89 21.50
N MET A 759 7.31 27.74 20.84
CA MET A 759 6.59 28.88 21.41
C MET A 759 5.10 28.65 21.21
N SER A 760 4.28 29.11 22.16
CA SER A 760 2.83 28.96 21.99
C SER A 760 2.27 29.98 21.02
N ASP A 761 1.16 29.67 20.33
CA ASP A 761 0.60 30.57 19.33
C ASP A 761 0.20 31.92 19.97
N GLY A 762 -0.31 31.91 21.20
CA GLY A 762 -0.63 33.12 21.98
C GLY A 762 0.59 33.92 22.39
N SER A 763 1.72 33.26 22.59
CA SER A 763 3.00 33.94 22.83
C SER A 763 3.54 34.62 21.58
N GLU A 764 3.18 34.13 20.39
CA GLU A 764 3.55 34.68 19.10
C GLU A 764 2.60 35.81 18.65
N ASP A 765 1.29 35.67 18.87
CA ASP A 765 0.28 36.73 18.79
C ASP A 765 -0.09 37.24 20.19
N PHE A 766 0.86 37.89 20.86
CA PHE A 766 0.66 38.40 22.22
C PHE A 766 -0.51 39.40 22.39
N ASN A 767 -1.04 39.92 21.29
CA ASN A 767 -2.18 40.82 21.29
C ASN A 767 -3.52 40.11 21.03
N ARG A 768 -3.45 38.81 20.69
CA ARG A 768 -4.54 37.82 20.66
C ARG A 768 -5.66 38.19 19.72
N ASN A 769 -5.31 38.72 18.55
CA ASN A 769 -6.27 39.23 17.60
C ASN A 769 -6.30 38.44 16.28
N GLY A 770 -5.58 37.33 16.19
CA GLY A 770 -5.46 36.49 15.00
C GLY A 770 -4.64 37.11 13.87
N VAL A 771 -3.95 38.24 14.10
CA VAL A 771 -3.21 38.97 13.06
C VAL A 771 -1.74 39.04 13.38
N VAL A 772 -0.89 38.52 12.48
CA VAL A 772 0.56 38.71 12.57
C VAL A 772 0.95 40.20 12.42
N ASP A 773 1.06 40.92 13.54
CA ASP A 773 1.30 42.36 13.58
C ASP A 773 2.82 42.70 13.62
N PRO A 774 3.21 43.95 13.29
CA PRO A 774 4.62 44.34 13.33
C PRO A 774 5.23 44.31 14.75
N GLY A 775 5.90 43.22 15.09
CA GLY A 775 6.52 43.02 16.40
C GLY A 775 6.30 41.61 16.95
N GLU A 776 5.30 40.92 16.41
CA GLU A 776 4.94 39.51 16.62
C GLU A 776 5.69 38.61 15.65
N THR A 777 5.64 37.31 15.92
CA THR A 777 6.10 36.21 15.06
C THR A 777 4.89 35.51 14.44
N ASP A 778 5.11 34.64 13.45
CA ASP A 778 4.03 33.99 12.70
C ASP A 778 3.81 32.58 13.24
N PRO A 779 2.69 32.30 13.95
CA PRO A 779 2.43 31.01 14.60
C PRO A 779 2.22 29.84 13.63
N THR A 780 2.36 30.09 12.32
CA THR A 780 2.16 29.06 11.28
C THR A 780 3.40 28.83 10.39
N GLU A 781 4.50 29.59 10.58
CA GLU A 781 5.65 29.59 9.67
C GLU A 781 6.88 28.76 10.12
N GLY A 782 6.87 27.48 9.76
CA GLY A 782 8.09 26.74 9.42
C GLY A 782 8.89 26.18 10.59
N ASN A 783 8.19 25.60 11.57
CA ASN A 783 8.77 24.91 12.72
C ASN A 783 9.62 25.86 13.55
N GLY A 784 9.04 27.00 13.90
CA GLY A 784 9.59 28.02 14.75
C GLY A 784 10.80 28.74 14.19
N ALA A 785 10.83 28.96 12.88
CA ALA A 785 11.99 29.56 12.24
C ALA A 785 12.28 30.98 12.75
N ASP A 786 11.27 31.68 13.27
CA ASP A 786 11.31 33.02 13.84
C ASP A 786 11.08 33.13 15.35
N ASP A 787 10.72 32.05 16.05
CA ASP A 787 10.53 31.95 17.52
C ASP A 787 11.71 32.42 18.33
N VAL A 788 12.92 32.31 17.75
CA VAL A 788 14.15 32.84 18.35
C VAL A 788 14.09 34.35 18.66
N ASN A 789 13.04 35.04 18.19
CA ASN A 789 12.77 36.45 18.45
C ASN A 789 11.69 36.68 19.52
N VAL A 790 10.93 35.66 19.92
CA VAL A 790 10.08 35.67 21.11
C VAL A 790 10.98 35.67 22.34
N VAL A 791 10.65 36.51 23.31
CA VAL A 791 11.44 36.67 24.54
C VAL A 791 10.55 36.23 25.69
N ASP A 792 11.03 35.25 26.44
CA ASP A 792 10.48 34.77 27.71
C ASP A 792 11.64 34.89 28.73
N THR A 793 11.47 35.77 29.71
CA THR A 793 12.56 36.25 30.57
C THR A 793 12.80 35.37 31.80
N ASP A 794 11.76 34.80 32.38
CA ASP A 794 11.79 33.92 33.56
C ASP A 794 11.63 32.44 33.21
N GLY A 795 11.13 32.10 32.03
CA GLY A 795 11.20 30.78 31.45
C GLY A 795 10.02 29.88 31.79
N ASP A 796 8.83 30.44 31.98
CA ASP A 796 7.62 29.70 32.39
C ASP A 796 6.73 29.25 31.23
N GLY A 797 6.95 29.77 30.02
CA GLY A 797 6.20 29.40 28.83
C GLY A 797 5.35 30.52 28.23
N LEU A 798 5.14 31.65 28.94
CA LEU A 798 4.52 32.83 28.36
C LEU A 798 5.60 33.82 27.88
N SER A 799 5.34 34.52 26.77
CA SER A 799 6.25 35.55 26.31
C SER A 799 6.13 36.84 27.12
N ASP A 800 7.24 37.58 27.27
CA ASP A 800 7.27 38.94 27.82
C ASP A 800 6.19 39.85 27.18
N GLY A 801 5.86 39.60 25.91
CA GLY A 801 4.84 40.33 25.16
C GLY A 801 3.44 40.03 25.66
N LEU A 802 3.13 38.74 25.82
CA LEU A 802 1.82 38.22 26.24
C LEU A 802 1.57 38.55 27.71
N GLU A 803 2.54 38.34 28.58
CA GLU A 803 2.44 38.70 30.01
C GLU A 803 2.17 40.20 30.21
N ILE A 804 2.79 41.07 29.40
CA ILE A 804 2.49 42.52 29.44
C ILE A 804 1.05 42.81 28.99
N SER A 805 0.50 42.00 28.10
CA SER A 805 -0.86 42.13 27.56
C SER A 805 -1.91 41.65 28.57
N LEU A 806 -1.66 40.54 29.25
CA LEU A 806 -2.47 39.95 30.32
C LEU A 806 -2.39 40.76 31.62
N GLY A 807 -1.18 41.16 32.02
CA GLY A 807 -0.93 41.98 33.20
C GLY A 807 -0.02 41.34 34.26
N SER A 808 0.45 40.11 34.04
CA SER A 808 1.49 39.41 34.80
C SER A 808 2.86 40.10 34.72
N ASP A 809 3.83 39.68 35.54
CA ASP A 809 5.20 40.23 35.55
C ASP A 809 6.16 39.35 34.76
N PRO A 810 6.75 39.83 33.64
CA PRO A 810 7.79 39.15 32.84
C PRO A 810 9.11 38.80 33.53
N ASN A 811 9.13 38.75 34.84
CA ASN A 811 10.30 38.39 35.63
C ASN A 811 9.91 37.54 36.85
N ASP A 812 8.64 37.15 36.94
CA ASP A 812 8.04 36.39 38.01
C ASP A 812 7.13 35.31 37.41
N ALA A 813 7.70 34.12 37.27
CA ALA A 813 7.09 32.94 36.66
C ALA A 813 5.91 32.32 37.46
N ASP A 814 5.27 33.08 38.35
CA ASP A 814 4.16 32.72 39.26
C ASP A 814 3.69 34.04 39.89
N SER A 815 2.89 34.80 39.15
CA SER A 815 2.58 36.22 39.38
C SER A 815 1.67 36.47 40.59
N ASP A 816 0.92 35.46 41.02
CA ASP A 816 -0.08 35.52 42.09
C ASP A 816 0.28 34.67 43.33
N ASP A 817 1.39 33.92 43.24
CA ASP A 817 2.03 33.14 44.29
C ASP A 817 1.19 31.93 44.78
N ASP A 818 0.36 31.35 43.91
CA ASP A 818 -0.60 30.29 44.22
C ASP A 818 -0.01 28.86 44.14
N GLY A 819 1.12 28.71 43.44
CA GLY A 819 1.84 27.45 43.24
C GLY A 819 1.86 26.92 41.80
N VAL A 820 1.16 27.57 40.88
CA VAL A 820 1.12 27.31 39.44
C VAL A 820 1.92 28.40 38.71
N PRO A 821 2.83 28.05 37.80
CA PRO A 821 3.46 29.06 36.94
C PRO A 821 2.48 29.69 35.95
N ASP A 822 2.66 30.97 35.62
CA ASP A 822 1.78 31.70 34.68
C ASP A 822 1.55 30.96 33.36
N GLY A 823 2.59 30.32 32.82
CA GLY A 823 2.48 29.53 31.58
C GLY A 823 1.86 28.13 31.71
N GLU A 824 1.62 27.66 32.93
CA GLU A 824 0.93 26.39 33.24
C GLU A 824 -0.47 26.62 33.84
N GLU A 825 -0.95 27.86 33.93
CA GLU A 825 -2.29 28.17 34.43
C GLU A 825 -3.35 27.85 33.38
N PRO A 826 -4.43 27.15 33.77
CA PRO A 826 -5.56 26.94 32.89
C PRO A 826 -6.32 28.23 32.59
N ASN A 827 -6.76 28.33 31.35
CA ASN A 827 -7.48 29.43 30.76
C ASN A 827 -6.87 30.78 31.17
N PRO A 828 -5.55 31.01 30.97
CA PRO A 828 -4.77 32.04 31.68
C PRO A 828 -5.28 33.47 31.43
N SER A 829 -6.11 33.64 30.41
CA SER A 829 -6.65 34.93 30.00
C SER A 829 -8.12 35.19 30.39
N ASP A 830 -8.82 34.19 30.94
CA ASP A 830 -10.21 34.27 31.39
C ASP A 830 -10.35 34.75 32.84
N ASP A 831 -11.55 35.22 33.23
CA ASP A 831 -11.96 35.65 34.59
C ASP A 831 -13.07 34.70 35.07
N THR A 832 -12.67 33.49 35.47
CA THR A 832 -13.56 32.33 35.69
C THR A 832 -14.68 32.60 36.69
N ASP A 833 -14.37 33.15 37.87
CA ASP A 833 -15.37 33.45 38.90
C ASP A 833 -16.05 34.83 38.75
N GLY A 834 -15.54 35.67 37.84
CA GLY A 834 -16.05 37.00 37.54
C GLY A 834 -15.76 38.06 38.62
N ASP A 835 -14.74 37.88 39.46
CA ASP A 835 -14.32 38.84 40.48
C ASP A 835 -13.57 40.05 39.90
N GLY A 836 -13.05 39.91 38.67
CA GLY A 836 -12.31 40.92 37.93
C GLY A 836 -10.79 40.78 37.97
N LEU A 837 -10.27 39.66 38.45
CA LEU A 837 -8.94 39.13 38.16
C LEU A 837 -9.08 38.06 37.07
N ILE A 838 -8.05 37.94 36.23
CA ILE A 838 -7.98 36.82 35.29
C ILE A 838 -7.21 35.68 35.96
N ASN A 839 -7.40 34.44 35.54
CA ASN A 839 -6.82 33.24 36.17
C ASN A 839 -5.33 33.45 36.44
N VAL A 840 -4.55 33.98 35.46
CA VAL A 840 -3.10 34.24 35.62
C VAL A 840 -2.68 35.24 36.73
N LEU A 841 -3.65 35.84 37.40
CA LEU A 841 -3.50 36.81 38.48
C LEU A 841 -4.40 36.48 39.68
N ASP A 842 -5.13 35.36 39.66
CA ASP A 842 -6.11 34.96 40.66
C ASP A 842 -5.77 33.61 41.30
N PRO A 843 -5.35 33.61 42.59
CA PRO A 843 -4.92 32.38 43.25
C PRO A 843 -5.97 31.28 43.48
N ASP A 844 -7.23 31.54 43.16
CA ASP A 844 -8.44 30.74 43.46
C ASP A 844 -9.43 31.01 42.32
N SER A 845 -9.11 30.51 41.12
CA SER A 845 -9.73 30.90 39.85
C SER A 845 -11.25 30.71 39.83
N ASP A 846 -11.77 29.66 40.46
CA ASP A 846 -13.21 29.37 40.57
C ASP A 846 -13.90 29.95 41.83
N GLY A 847 -13.11 30.50 42.77
CA GLY A 847 -13.56 31.16 43.98
C GLY A 847 -14.19 30.22 45.02
N ASP A 848 -13.87 28.92 44.97
CA ASP A 848 -14.43 27.90 45.85
C ASP A 848 -13.72 27.85 47.22
N GLY A 849 -12.52 28.42 47.29
CA GLY A 849 -11.70 28.58 48.48
C GLY A 849 -10.52 27.62 48.59
N LEU A 850 -10.36 26.67 47.67
CA LEU A 850 -9.06 26.05 47.38
C LEU A 850 -8.18 27.05 46.61
N PHE A 851 -6.95 26.66 46.31
CA PHE A 851 -6.05 27.49 45.49
C PHE A 851 -5.62 26.60 44.35
N ASP A 852 -5.46 27.13 43.14
CA ASP A 852 -5.33 26.34 41.92
C ASP A 852 -4.15 25.36 42.02
N GLY A 853 -3.02 25.82 42.58
CA GLY A 853 -1.88 24.97 42.87
C GLY A 853 -2.17 23.80 43.81
N THR A 854 -3.09 23.94 44.76
CA THR A 854 -3.55 22.84 45.65
C THR A 854 -4.36 21.82 44.87
N GLU A 855 -5.26 22.29 44.01
CA GLU A 855 -6.22 21.49 43.24
C GLU A 855 -5.52 20.66 42.17
N MET A 856 -4.51 21.24 41.53
CA MET A 856 -3.59 20.56 40.63
C MET A 856 -2.55 19.68 41.34
N GLY A 857 -2.62 19.55 42.67
CA GLY A 857 -1.74 18.67 43.46
C GLY A 857 -0.29 19.17 43.61
N ARG A 858 -0.03 20.47 43.48
CA ARG A 858 1.29 21.10 43.60
C ARG A 858 1.69 21.32 45.07
N ASP A 859 2.99 21.34 45.34
CA ASP A 859 3.55 21.35 46.71
C ASP A 859 4.16 22.70 47.15
N CYS A 860 3.82 23.80 46.47
CA CYS A 860 4.38 25.16 46.64
C CYS A 860 5.93 25.23 46.57
N SER A 861 6.58 24.24 45.94
CA SER A 861 8.05 24.18 45.94
C SER A 861 8.71 24.90 44.77
N ASN A 862 7.92 25.44 43.84
CA ASN A 862 8.42 26.25 42.74
C ASN A 862 9.23 27.45 43.30
N PRO A 863 10.46 27.70 42.80
CA PRO A 863 11.25 28.85 43.20
C PRO A 863 10.62 30.23 42.94
N ALA A 864 9.65 30.32 42.03
CA ALA A 864 8.92 31.54 41.70
C ALA A 864 7.92 31.89 42.82
N THR A 865 7.06 30.94 43.24
CA THR A 865 6.08 31.09 44.33
C THR A 865 6.64 31.73 45.62
N ASP A 866 6.23 32.96 45.94
CA ASP A 866 6.45 33.59 47.25
C ASP A 866 5.42 33.08 48.26
N ILE A 867 5.76 31.96 48.90
CA ILE A 867 5.02 31.38 50.04
C ILE A 867 4.73 32.36 51.21
N SER A 868 5.31 33.58 51.21
CA SER A 868 5.00 34.62 52.18
C SER A 868 3.77 35.47 51.83
N ALA A 869 3.28 35.40 50.59
CA ALA A 869 2.02 35.96 50.11
C ALA A 869 0.80 35.29 50.76
N MET A 870 0.92 34.01 51.14
CA MET A 870 -0.12 33.17 51.76
C MET A 870 -1.25 32.78 50.80
N THR A 871 -0.95 32.70 49.50
CA THR A 871 -1.82 32.30 48.40
C THR A 871 -1.53 30.89 47.89
N CYS A 872 -0.49 30.20 48.36
CA CYS A 872 -0.28 28.77 48.10
C CYS A 872 -0.44 27.90 49.37
N ILE A 873 -1.18 26.79 49.24
CA ILE A 873 -1.21 25.69 50.23
C ILE A 873 -0.70 24.41 49.56
N ALA A 874 0.34 23.81 50.14
CA ALA A 874 0.93 22.62 49.55
C ALA A 874 -0.01 21.42 49.69
N ASP A 875 -0.24 20.73 48.58
CA ASP A 875 -1.01 19.50 48.57
C ASP A 875 -0.41 18.43 49.51
N ALA A 876 -1.29 17.78 50.29
CA ALA A 876 -0.91 16.94 51.40
C ALA A 876 -0.76 15.45 51.05
N ASP A 877 -1.19 15.00 49.87
CA ASP A 877 -1.01 13.61 49.42
C ASP A 877 -0.21 13.40 48.13
N GLY A 878 0.29 14.48 47.53
CA GLY A 878 1.12 14.52 46.34
C GLY A 878 0.32 14.31 45.05
N GLY A 879 -0.85 14.94 44.94
CA GLY A 879 -1.78 14.86 43.80
C GLY A 879 -2.49 13.51 43.70
N ALA A 880 -2.74 12.84 44.84
CA ALA A 880 -3.53 11.62 44.83
C ALA A 880 -5.04 11.91 44.77
N THR A 881 -5.43 13.10 45.21
CA THR A 881 -6.71 13.75 44.94
C THR A 881 -6.40 15.08 44.26
N THR A 882 -7.14 15.38 43.19
CA THR A 882 -7.07 16.64 42.45
C THR A 882 -8.50 17.06 42.10
N THR A 883 -8.70 18.35 41.91
CA THR A 883 -9.96 18.99 41.49
C THR A 883 -9.65 19.95 40.34
N SER A 884 -10.68 20.40 39.61
CA SER A 884 -10.49 21.40 38.55
C SER A 884 -10.40 22.79 39.19
N PRO A 885 -9.36 23.59 38.88
CA PRO A 885 -9.28 24.97 39.37
C PRO A 885 -10.30 25.92 38.70
N LEU A 886 -11.05 25.42 37.70
CA LEU A 886 -12.02 26.20 36.94
C LEU A 886 -13.48 25.80 37.24
N ASP A 887 -13.72 24.66 37.91
CA ASP A 887 -15.06 24.19 38.28
C ASP A 887 -15.19 24.08 39.81
N PRO A 888 -15.98 24.97 40.46
CA PRO A 888 -16.11 25.01 41.91
C PRO A 888 -16.85 23.80 42.52
N ASP A 889 -17.23 22.79 41.74
CA ASP A 889 -17.87 21.54 42.17
C ASP A 889 -17.51 20.43 41.15
N THR A 890 -16.25 19.97 41.18
CA THR A 890 -15.66 19.02 40.20
C THR A 890 -16.55 17.80 39.93
N ASP A 891 -17.23 17.28 40.95
CA ASP A 891 -18.05 16.07 40.82
C ASP A 891 -19.55 16.32 40.56
N LYS A 892 -19.95 17.59 40.59
CA LYS A 892 -21.31 18.10 40.35
C LYS A 892 -22.32 17.52 41.37
N GLY A 893 -21.87 17.21 42.57
CA GLY A 893 -22.63 16.67 43.71
C GLY A 893 -23.51 17.73 44.40
N GLY A 894 -23.12 19.00 44.29
CA GLY A 894 -23.81 20.16 44.85
C GLY A 894 -23.16 20.73 46.11
N VAL A 895 -21.93 20.36 46.44
CA VAL A 895 -21.06 20.98 47.44
C VAL A 895 -19.74 21.33 46.75
N SER A 896 -19.18 22.49 47.07
CA SER A 896 -17.92 22.90 46.43
C SER A 896 -16.72 22.15 46.98
N ASP A 897 -15.68 21.99 46.17
CA ASP A 897 -14.50 21.21 46.50
C ASP A 897 -13.81 21.73 47.77
N GLY A 898 -13.73 23.04 47.96
CA GLY A 898 -13.25 23.70 49.18
C GLY A 898 -14.17 23.55 50.40
N ASP A 899 -15.49 23.36 50.22
CA ASP A 899 -16.39 23.01 51.33
C ASP A 899 -16.25 21.52 51.72
N GLU A 900 -15.88 20.67 50.76
CA GLU A 900 -15.61 19.24 50.94
C GLU A 900 -14.25 18.99 51.58
N ASP A 901 -13.17 19.63 51.10
CA ASP A 901 -11.87 19.74 51.77
C ASP A 901 -11.84 20.96 52.70
N ALA A 902 -12.58 20.85 53.81
CA ALA A 902 -12.70 21.91 54.80
C ALA A 902 -11.37 22.37 55.45
N ASN A 903 -10.25 21.71 55.17
CA ASN A 903 -8.93 22.08 55.65
C ASN A 903 -7.97 22.60 54.55
N HIS A 904 -8.42 22.56 53.29
CA HIS A 904 -7.84 23.17 52.09
C HIS A 904 -6.41 22.71 51.85
N ASN A 905 -6.17 21.39 51.95
CA ASN A 905 -4.86 20.79 51.80
C ASN A 905 -4.77 19.76 50.66
N GLY A 906 -5.79 19.70 49.80
CA GLY A 906 -5.87 18.83 48.62
C GLY A 906 -6.04 17.35 48.94
N ARG A 907 -6.22 16.98 50.21
CA ARG A 907 -6.24 15.58 50.64
C ARG A 907 -7.52 15.24 51.38
N ILE A 908 -8.17 14.16 50.94
CA ILE A 908 -9.33 13.58 51.63
C ILE A 908 -8.95 13.12 53.05
N ASP A 909 -9.37 13.88 54.07
CA ASP A 909 -9.10 13.60 55.48
C ASP A 909 -10.32 13.07 56.25
N PRO A 910 -10.12 12.37 57.38
CA PRO A 910 -11.22 11.78 58.13
C PRO A 910 -12.22 12.81 58.68
N GLY A 911 -13.38 12.91 58.01
CA GLY A 911 -14.49 13.79 58.40
C GLY A 911 -14.90 14.79 57.32
N GLU A 912 -14.14 14.85 56.24
CA GLU A 912 -14.45 15.49 54.95
C GLU A 912 -15.21 14.50 54.05
N THR A 913 -15.87 15.04 53.04
CA THR A 913 -16.42 14.29 51.88
C THR A 913 -15.37 14.29 50.76
N ASP A 914 -15.61 13.55 49.70
CA ASP A 914 -14.64 13.32 48.62
C ASP A 914 -15.03 14.20 47.42
N PRO A 915 -14.25 15.23 47.06
CA PRO A 915 -14.54 16.16 45.96
C PRO A 915 -14.70 15.51 44.56
N ASN A 916 -14.51 14.20 44.47
CA ASN A 916 -14.59 13.41 43.24
C ASN A 916 -15.65 12.28 43.34
N ASP A 917 -16.49 12.24 44.38
CA ASP A 917 -17.58 11.26 44.56
C ASP A 917 -18.92 11.93 44.92
N PRO A 918 -19.79 12.19 43.93
CA PRO A 918 -21.02 12.98 44.13
C PRO A 918 -22.06 12.20 44.96
N SER A 919 -21.76 10.95 45.30
CA SER A 919 -22.65 10.05 46.02
C SER A 919 -22.52 10.13 47.54
N ASP A 920 -21.39 10.63 48.06
CA ASP A 920 -21.16 10.81 49.48
C ASP A 920 -21.67 12.17 50.01
N ASP A 921 -22.10 12.98 49.05
CA ASP A 921 -22.41 14.37 49.17
C ASP A 921 -23.79 14.67 49.85
N PRO A 922 -23.92 15.67 50.75
CA PRO A 922 -25.12 15.90 51.55
C PRO A 922 -26.32 16.47 50.77
N ILE A 923 -27.07 15.64 50.03
CA ILE A 923 -28.27 16.06 49.27
C ILE A 923 -29.23 16.95 50.09
N PRO A 924 -29.36 18.25 49.77
CA PRO A 924 -30.22 19.17 50.51
C PRO A 924 -31.70 18.91 50.24
N CYS A 925 -32.53 19.14 51.24
CA CYS A 925 -33.96 18.86 51.13
C CYS A 925 -34.82 19.76 52.02
N THR A 926 -36.02 20.06 51.53
CA THR A 926 -37.08 20.70 52.31
C THR A 926 -38.28 19.78 52.50
N VAL A 927 -38.48 18.85 51.58
CA VAL A 927 -39.54 17.83 51.59
C VAL A 927 -38.98 16.49 51.11
N ASP A 928 -39.65 15.38 51.46
CA ASP A 928 -39.13 14.05 51.14
C ASP A 928 -38.96 13.81 49.63
N VAL A 929 -39.76 14.45 48.76
CA VAL A 929 -39.65 14.29 47.30
C VAL A 929 -38.33 14.84 46.74
N ASP A 930 -37.68 15.75 47.47
CA ASP A 930 -36.34 16.25 47.12
C ASP A 930 -35.28 15.13 47.29
N CYS A 931 -35.60 14.09 48.08
CA CYS A 931 -34.73 12.93 48.33
C CYS A 931 -35.01 11.75 47.38
N GLY A 932 -35.40 12.06 46.15
CA GLY A 932 -35.74 11.08 45.11
C GLY A 932 -37.22 10.65 45.10
N GLY A 933 -37.53 9.70 44.21
CA GLY A 933 -38.89 9.24 43.95
C GLY A 933 -39.57 8.57 45.16
N THR A 934 -40.89 8.34 45.05
CA THR A 934 -41.74 7.85 46.17
C THR A 934 -41.34 6.52 46.82
N ASN A 935 -40.36 5.79 46.30
CA ASN A 935 -39.80 4.54 46.86
C ASN A 935 -38.26 4.59 46.98
N SER A 936 -37.65 5.77 47.05
CA SER A 936 -36.19 5.93 47.03
C SER A 936 -35.48 5.32 48.25
N GLY A 937 -36.20 5.06 49.34
CA GLY A 937 -35.57 4.68 50.61
C GLY A 937 -34.76 5.81 51.25
N ARG A 938 -34.96 7.05 50.79
CA ARG A 938 -34.42 8.28 51.37
C ARG A 938 -35.57 9.24 51.70
N VAL A 939 -35.47 9.94 52.83
CA VAL A 939 -36.46 10.93 53.28
C VAL A 939 -35.75 12.17 53.79
N CYS A 940 -36.43 13.32 53.73
CA CYS A 940 -35.85 14.56 54.16
C CYS A 940 -35.82 14.66 55.67
N ASN A 941 -34.65 14.89 56.27
CA ASN A 941 -34.56 15.17 57.69
C ASN A 941 -34.77 16.66 57.94
N ALA A 942 -35.99 17.05 58.30
CA ALA A 942 -36.36 18.44 58.56
C ALA A 942 -35.56 19.14 59.69
N ALA A 943 -34.75 18.43 60.48
CA ALA A 943 -33.87 19.03 61.48
C ALA A 943 -32.48 19.40 60.93
N SER A 944 -31.98 18.64 59.95
CA SER A 944 -30.70 18.93 59.27
C SER A 944 -30.88 19.59 57.91
N GLY A 945 -32.05 19.46 57.28
CA GLY A 945 -32.28 19.94 55.92
C GLY A 945 -31.60 19.08 54.85
N VAL A 946 -31.27 17.83 55.18
CA VAL A 946 -30.51 16.90 54.30
C VAL A 946 -31.25 15.58 54.20
N CYS A 947 -31.17 14.94 53.03
CA CYS A 947 -31.71 13.62 52.79
C CYS A 947 -30.98 12.57 53.61
N VAL A 948 -31.75 11.68 54.25
CA VAL A 948 -31.18 10.57 55.03
C VAL A 948 -31.85 9.29 54.60
N THR A 949 -31.11 8.17 54.70
CA THR A 949 -31.70 6.84 54.48
C THR A 949 -32.87 6.63 55.44
N GLY A 950 -34.03 6.28 54.89
CA GLY A 950 -35.22 6.05 55.66
C GLY A 950 -36.50 6.11 54.83
N CYS A 951 -37.61 6.04 55.53
CA CYS A 951 -38.93 6.05 54.91
C CYS A 951 -39.95 6.66 55.85
N ARG A 952 -41.07 7.18 55.32
CA ARG A 952 -42.20 7.63 56.13
C ARG A 952 -43.47 6.91 55.73
N GLY A 953 -44.31 6.61 56.71
CA GLY A 953 -45.47 5.74 56.52
C GLY A 953 -46.70 6.44 55.92
N GLU A 954 -46.83 7.76 56.09
CA GLU A 954 -47.96 8.54 55.56
C GLU A 954 -47.44 9.85 54.95
N GLY A 955 -47.55 9.99 53.62
CA GLY A 955 -47.24 11.22 52.89
C GLY A 955 -45.78 11.53 52.59
N GLY A 956 -44.84 10.61 52.86
CA GLY A 956 -43.41 10.74 52.53
C GLY A 956 -42.88 9.56 51.72
N ASN A 957 -41.60 9.60 51.36
CA ASN A 957 -40.97 8.55 50.54
C ASN A 957 -40.97 7.19 51.25
N GLY A 958 -41.34 6.16 50.50
CA GLY A 958 -41.37 4.77 50.88
C GLY A 958 -40.05 4.05 50.61
N CYS A 959 -40.07 2.74 50.82
CA CYS A 959 -38.88 1.91 50.65
C CYS A 959 -38.77 1.35 49.22
N PRO A 960 -37.54 1.00 48.79
CA PRO A 960 -37.31 0.31 47.53
C PRO A 960 -38.07 -1.02 47.46
N GLU A 961 -38.20 -1.56 46.25
CA GLU A 961 -39.04 -2.73 45.99
C GLU A 961 -38.70 -3.91 46.92
N GLU A 962 -39.72 -4.64 47.38
CA GLU A 962 -39.66 -5.73 48.37
C GLU A 962 -39.33 -5.38 49.84
N GLN A 963 -39.07 -4.10 50.13
CA GLN A 963 -38.86 -3.61 51.50
C GLN A 963 -40.12 -2.95 52.10
N VAL A 964 -40.26 -2.99 53.42
CA VAL A 964 -41.37 -2.39 54.17
C VAL A 964 -40.81 -1.33 55.10
N CYS A 965 -41.44 -0.16 55.09
CA CYS A 965 -41.10 0.91 56.00
C CYS A 965 -41.43 0.52 57.45
N SER A 966 -40.47 0.67 58.35
CA SER A 966 -40.69 0.43 59.78
C SER A 966 -41.56 1.51 60.45
N SER A 967 -41.73 2.67 59.80
CA SER A 967 -42.58 3.77 60.27
C SER A 967 -43.97 3.67 59.66
N THR A 968 -44.98 4.03 60.45
CA THR A 968 -46.40 4.11 60.02
C THR A 968 -46.95 5.53 60.15
N ASP A 969 -46.10 6.51 60.45
CA ASP A 969 -46.45 7.92 60.62
C ASP A 969 -45.39 8.83 59.97
N GLU A 970 -45.42 10.13 60.29
CA GLU A 970 -44.51 11.14 59.75
C GLU A 970 -43.07 11.06 60.32
N THR A 971 -42.75 10.11 61.20
CA THR A 971 -41.37 9.92 61.69
C THR A 971 -40.54 9.09 60.71
N ILE A 972 -39.23 9.38 60.63
CA ILE A 972 -38.28 8.64 59.79
C ILE A 972 -38.15 7.20 60.32
N GLY A 973 -38.63 6.24 59.53
CA GLY A 973 -38.45 4.80 59.71
C GLY A 973 -37.30 4.26 58.87
N GLN A 974 -37.04 2.97 59.00
CA GLN A 974 -36.02 2.25 58.25
C GLN A 974 -36.67 1.29 57.25
N CYS A 975 -36.02 1.09 56.11
CA CYS A 975 -36.40 0.09 55.14
C CYS A 975 -35.82 -1.28 55.52
N GLY A 976 -36.65 -2.31 55.45
CA GLY A 976 -36.23 -3.68 55.76
C GLY A 976 -37.09 -4.72 55.06
N PRO A 977 -36.62 -5.97 54.94
CA PRO A 977 -37.30 -7.00 54.18
C PRO A 977 -38.68 -7.31 54.74
N SER A 978 -39.63 -7.56 53.85
CA SER A 978 -41.02 -7.93 54.14
C SER A 978 -41.11 -9.28 54.88
N GLY A 979 -40.89 -9.25 56.21
CA GLY A 979 -40.92 -10.43 57.06
C GLY A 979 -42.33 -11.02 57.22
N THR A 980 -42.54 -12.22 56.66
CA THR A 980 -43.68 -13.09 56.94
C THR A 980 -43.87 -13.31 58.45
N GLY A 981 -45.02 -12.89 58.99
CA GLY A 981 -45.38 -13.16 60.38
C GLY A 981 -45.72 -14.65 60.62
N GLY A 982 -45.11 -15.28 61.64
CA GLY A 982 -45.53 -16.61 62.07
C GLY A 982 -44.80 -17.24 63.27
N ALA A 983 -45.48 -17.19 64.42
CA ALA A 983 -45.40 -18.09 65.59
C ALA A 983 -44.25 -17.91 66.61
N GLY A 984 -44.66 -17.58 67.84
CA GLY A 984 -43.78 -17.45 69.00
C GLY A 984 -43.43 -18.77 69.69
N GLY A 985 -42.47 -18.68 70.63
CA GLY A 985 -42.23 -19.72 71.61
C GLY A 985 -40.79 -19.82 72.12
N THR A 986 -40.52 -19.12 73.22
CA THR A 986 -39.61 -19.49 74.33
C THR A 986 -38.09 -19.60 74.08
N GLY A 987 -37.33 -18.68 74.72
CA GLY A 987 -36.47 -19.04 75.86
C GLY A 987 -34.95 -19.01 75.71
N GLY A 988 -34.31 -18.00 76.35
CA GLY A 988 -32.94 -18.01 76.89
C GLY A 988 -31.81 -17.82 75.87
N GLY A 989 -30.73 -17.06 76.10
CA GLY A 989 -30.20 -16.38 77.27
C GLY A 989 -28.66 -16.40 77.19
N GLY A 990 -28.02 -15.23 77.24
CA GLY A 990 -26.56 -15.01 77.41
C GLY A 990 -25.73 -15.03 76.13
N THR A 991 -24.59 -14.34 75.95
CA THR A 991 -23.86 -13.21 76.59
C THR A 991 -22.45 -13.22 75.94
N GLY A 992 -21.83 -12.04 75.70
CA GLY A 992 -20.37 -11.88 75.48
C GLY A 992 -19.99 -11.59 74.02
N ALA A 993 -19.60 -10.39 73.59
CA ALA A 993 -18.48 -9.48 73.95
C ALA A 993 -17.14 -9.78 73.24
N GLY A 994 -16.58 -8.74 72.59
CA GLY A 994 -15.25 -8.62 71.97
C GLY A 994 -15.38 -8.15 70.50
N GLU A 995 -14.83 -7.04 69.97
CA GLU A 995 -13.57 -6.30 70.20
C GLU A 995 -12.31 -7.18 70.33
N PRO A 996 -11.08 -6.74 69.95
CA PRO A 996 -10.67 -5.57 69.12
C PRO A 996 -9.44 -5.81 68.19
N GLY A 997 -9.16 -4.84 67.31
CA GLY A 997 -7.93 -4.02 67.25
C GLY A 997 -6.50 -4.58 66.98
N VAL A 998 -5.92 -4.07 65.88
CA VAL A 998 -4.61 -3.38 65.70
C VAL A 998 -3.27 -4.09 66.03
N GLY A 999 -2.33 -4.01 65.06
CA GLY A 999 -0.96 -3.55 65.34
C GLY A 999 0.21 -4.19 64.56
N GLY A 1000 0.88 -3.37 63.73
CA GLY A 1000 2.33 -3.11 63.89
C GLY A 1000 3.34 -3.73 62.92
N SER A 1001 3.85 -2.90 62.01
CA SER A 1001 5.27 -2.67 61.61
C SER A 1001 6.29 -3.83 61.58
N GLY A 1002 7.03 -3.93 60.47
CA GLY A 1002 8.49 -4.11 60.54
C GLY A 1002 9.17 -5.01 59.49
N THR A 1003 9.83 -4.36 58.53
CA THR A 1003 11.18 -4.66 57.97
C THR A 1003 11.51 -6.04 57.38
N GLY A 1004 12.00 -6.04 56.13
CA GLY A 1004 13.35 -6.54 55.84
C GLY A 1004 13.52 -7.72 54.86
N ALA A 1005 13.97 -7.37 53.65
CA ALA A 1005 15.02 -8.00 52.85
C ALA A 1005 14.86 -9.44 52.30
N GLY A 1006 14.88 -9.54 50.96
CA GLY A 1006 15.87 -10.36 50.24
C GLY A 1006 15.35 -11.44 49.29
N GLY A 1007 15.79 -11.38 48.03
CA GLY A 1007 16.27 -12.55 47.28
C GLY A 1007 15.44 -13.05 46.08
N GLU A 1008 15.87 -12.61 44.89
CA GLU A 1008 16.06 -13.35 43.62
C GLU A 1008 15.21 -14.60 43.28
N ALA A 1009 14.37 -14.43 42.23
CA ALA A 1009 14.24 -15.24 40.99
C ALA A 1009 13.75 -16.73 41.03
N PRO A 1010 13.47 -17.38 39.87
CA PRO A 1010 12.41 -17.15 38.87
C PRO A 1010 11.63 -18.47 38.54
N THR A 1011 10.89 -18.51 37.42
CA THR A 1011 10.46 -19.67 36.58
C THR A 1011 8.96 -20.08 36.53
N ASN A 1012 8.40 -19.86 35.33
CA ASN A 1012 7.76 -20.77 34.36
C ASN A 1012 6.50 -21.62 34.64
N ASP A 1013 5.64 -21.51 33.63
CA ASP A 1013 4.83 -22.52 32.92
C ASP A 1013 3.63 -23.15 33.61
N VAL A 1014 2.44 -22.88 33.06
CA VAL A 1014 1.28 -23.78 33.14
C VAL A 1014 0.55 -23.90 31.79
N PHE A 1015 0.59 -25.12 31.26
CA PHE A 1015 -0.27 -25.69 30.22
C PHE A 1015 -1.77 -25.58 30.56
N VAL A 1016 -2.60 -25.18 29.59
CA VAL A 1016 -4.07 -25.29 29.68
C VAL A 1016 -4.59 -26.46 28.83
N GLN A 1017 -5.41 -27.31 29.45
CA GLN A 1017 -6.27 -28.30 28.80
C GLN A 1017 -7.71 -28.16 29.31
N GLY A 1018 -8.61 -27.76 28.40
CA GLY A 1018 -9.92 -28.37 28.12
C GLY A 1018 -11.04 -28.40 29.17
N GLY A 1019 -12.20 -27.85 28.80
CA GLY A 1019 -13.49 -28.16 29.44
C GLY A 1019 -14.72 -27.46 28.82
N GLY A 1020 -15.16 -27.89 27.64
CA GLY A 1020 -16.42 -27.44 27.03
C GLY A 1020 -17.68 -28.14 27.57
N CYS A 1021 -18.82 -27.46 27.46
CA CYS A 1021 -20.18 -28.02 27.61
C CYS A 1021 -20.97 -27.88 26.29
N SER A 1022 -21.68 -28.94 25.93
CA SER A 1022 -22.44 -29.11 24.68
C SER A 1022 -23.95 -29.08 24.90
N CYS A 1023 -24.71 -28.53 23.95
CA CYS A 1023 -26.15 -28.81 23.76
C CYS A 1023 -26.38 -29.41 22.36
N SER A 1024 -27.30 -30.38 22.27
CA SER A 1024 -27.52 -31.23 21.10
C SER A 1024 -29.01 -31.43 20.81
N VAL A 1025 -29.41 -31.40 19.52
CA VAL A 1025 -30.64 -32.01 18.97
C VAL A 1025 -30.55 -32.18 17.43
N PRO A 1026 -31.38 -33.01 16.75
CA PRO A 1026 -30.90 -34.23 16.11
C PRO A 1026 -31.10 -34.32 14.59
N VAL A 1027 -30.39 -35.28 14.00
CA VAL A 1027 -30.39 -35.72 12.60
C VAL A 1027 -31.64 -36.51 12.18
N SER A 1028 -32.08 -36.33 10.93
CA SER A 1028 -32.77 -37.35 10.12
C SER A 1028 -32.37 -37.34 8.64
N SER A 1029 -31.59 -38.37 8.28
CA SER A 1029 -31.59 -39.22 7.07
C SER A 1029 -31.89 -38.70 5.65
N GLU A 1030 -30.91 -38.97 4.78
CA GLU A 1030 -30.96 -39.56 3.42
C GLU A 1030 -31.74 -38.88 2.28
N GLU A 1031 -31.02 -38.42 1.24
CA GLU A 1031 -31.10 -39.00 -0.12
C GLU A 1031 -29.94 -38.56 -1.02
N GLN A 1032 -29.40 -39.51 -1.79
CA GLN A 1032 -28.40 -39.31 -2.85
C GLN A 1032 -29.08 -38.93 -4.18
N ALA A 1033 -28.57 -37.94 -4.92
CA ALA A 1033 -28.59 -37.93 -6.40
C ALA A 1033 -27.66 -36.87 -7.03
N THR A 1034 -26.58 -37.39 -7.62
CA THR A 1034 -25.86 -36.99 -8.86
C THR A 1034 -26.30 -35.81 -9.76
N TRP A 1035 -25.27 -35.02 -10.12
CA TRP A 1035 -24.93 -34.32 -11.40
C TRP A 1035 -25.82 -33.18 -11.96
N GLY A 1036 -25.19 -32.01 -12.15
CA GLY A 1036 -25.64 -30.98 -13.08
C GLY A 1036 -24.77 -29.71 -13.09
N LEU A 1037 -23.85 -29.60 -14.04
CA LEU A 1037 -23.22 -28.34 -14.47
C LEU A 1037 -24.30 -27.30 -14.82
N LEU A 1038 -24.14 -26.05 -14.37
CA LEU A 1038 -24.48 -24.86 -15.15
C LEU A 1038 -23.80 -23.60 -14.60
N VAL A 1039 -23.04 -22.97 -15.49
CA VAL A 1039 -22.36 -21.69 -15.36
C VAL A 1039 -23.34 -20.55 -15.61
N ALA A 1040 -23.33 -19.54 -14.75
CA ALA A 1040 -23.62 -18.12 -14.99
C ALA A 1040 -23.20 -17.39 -13.69
N GLY A 1041 -22.27 -16.44 -13.62
CA GLY A 1041 -21.84 -15.46 -14.60
C GLY A 1041 -22.52 -14.12 -14.33
N VAL A 1042 -22.09 -13.39 -13.29
CA VAL A 1042 -22.14 -11.91 -13.20
C VAL A 1042 -20.97 -11.46 -12.33
N ALA A 1043 -20.03 -10.74 -12.94
CA ALA A 1043 -19.08 -9.87 -12.28
C ALA A 1043 -19.63 -8.44 -12.41
N ALA A 1044 -19.63 -7.68 -11.33
CA ALA A 1044 -19.78 -6.23 -11.36
C ALA A 1044 -18.45 -5.63 -10.87
N ALA A 1045 -17.89 -4.77 -11.71
CA ALA A 1045 -16.61 -4.12 -11.54
C ALA A 1045 -16.81 -2.78 -10.81
N VAL A 1046 -15.97 -2.52 -9.80
CA VAL A 1046 -15.74 -1.21 -9.21
C VAL A 1046 -14.97 -0.36 -10.22
N VAL A 1047 -15.46 0.85 -10.49
CA VAL A 1047 -14.87 1.81 -11.44
C VAL A 1047 -14.31 2.99 -10.64
N ARG A 1048 -12.99 3.00 -10.38
CA ARG A 1048 -12.27 4.21 -9.94
C ARG A 1048 -12.18 5.21 -11.11
N ARG A 1049 -12.79 6.38 -10.97
CA ARG A 1049 -12.66 7.52 -11.90
C ARG A 1049 -11.67 8.54 -11.34
N ARG A 1050 -10.44 8.57 -11.86
CA ARG A 1050 -9.56 9.75 -11.72
C ARG A 1050 -10.04 10.87 -12.64
N ARG A 1051 -10.45 12.01 -12.05
CA ARG A 1051 -10.65 13.28 -12.75
C ARG A 1051 -9.35 14.08 -12.71
N THR A 1052 -8.79 14.38 -13.88
CA THR A 1052 -7.81 15.45 -14.08
C THR A 1052 -8.54 16.73 -14.45
N ARG A 1053 -8.33 17.82 -13.70
CA ARG A 1053 -8.63 19.20 -14.13
C ARG A 1053 -7.34 19.93 -14.49
N ARG A 1054 -7.54 20.93 -15.35
CA ARG A 1054 -6.54 21.74 -16.07
C ARG A 1054 -5.76 22.68 -15.20
#